data_AF-A0A3Q9FME7-F1
#
_entry.id   AF-A0A3Q9FME7-F1
#
_cell.length_a   1.000
_cell.length_b   1.000
_cell.length_c   1.000
_cell.angle_alpha   90.00
_cell.angle_beta   90.00
_cell.angle_gamma   90.00
#
_symmetry.space_group_name_H-M   'P 1'
#
loop_
_entity.id
_entity.type
_entity.pdbx_description
1 polymer ?
#
loop_
_entity_poly.entity_id
_entity_poly.type
_entity_poly.pdbx_seq_one_letter_code
_entity_poly.pdbx_strand_id
1 'polypeptide(L)'
;MKKTIHFISLLCLSAVLFTACDSGKDELLYSSSTYKVYRDHVTQGDFEAKVISSKEMTSNYKSPLQDAYSRAVEFKFSINGKDDELTYGINHRIVIHPENGSFTTKTMKFGEPWAMTEKVDQMDWLEKNTKVTFKLDMSPVLDAFKKQGYYTDIHGEKISKEDFKGVFIAGGSAPLRWDFENLSEREQLLDKDGDGIYEITFMMNAPDPEKQTSPVWKSSKKIDKYPTFTSDIPLVDALYNLALNELVADSEADGTFRTGKEWGGVWTRDISYSIVLSLSILDPERAKTSLRKKVKRNRIIQDTGSGGAWPVSSDRVTWALAAWNVYTTTGDKDWLKEAFKVITNTIDDDMYIVYDKQTGLMRGESSFLDWRKQTYPRWMDNGDIYRSMNLGTNVVHYEAMKIAERMANVLGKSKEMNQYGELATNLKNAINTHLWMDDKGYYAQYLYGRNTMMLSPKFEALGEALAVLFDVSDSKRSAEIVTKSPIVPFGTACVYPQIPGIPPYHNNGIWPFVQAYWNIAAAKTGNGTALEQGLASIYRPAALFLTNKENFVAEDGDYMGTEVNSDEMLWSLSGNMAMIYHVFYGISIDRNGVLSFHPTVPAAYKGVKELKNLKLWNNELSIKLSGFGNKIKSFTIDGVQDDAHAISLEKGGRHSIEIILADNDITTGTSSNKVANRFHLETPQAELKGEELTWEKVEGAVSYEVVKNGKVIQKVSGTTFTIPKAVSLEEYAVQATDKTGYASYVSEPINVGPIVAKNVSSISRANKKIAIDGAPSGTLELSKSRNKKVNFTISAKEAGTYFIWFSYANGSGPWNTDNKCAIRSLQINGEEAATIVMSQRGTDEWSSIGLTNRMKVTLNKGKNKVSVQFEGHNENMNVDVNTALIENVYFGKAE
;
A
#
# COMPACT_ATOMS: atom_id res chain seq x y z
N MET A 1 29.19 -74.30 46.58
CA MET A 1 28.67 -73.28 47.51
C MET A 1 29.23 -71.92 47.09
N LYS A 2 28.35 -71.05 46.56
CA LYS A 2 28.43 -69.58 46.50
C LYS A 2 29.61 -68.86 45.79
N LYS A 3 29.18 -68.08 44.79
CA LYS A 3 29.63 -66.73 44.36
C LYS A 3 30.96 -66.64 43.63
N THR A 4 30.92 -66.24 42.36
CA THR A 4 31.44 -64.95 41.83
C THR A 4 31.50 -64.98 40.30
N ILE A 5 30.37 -64.83 39.59
CA ILE A 5 30.33 -64.43 38.17
C ILE A 5 29.00 -63.71 37.93
N HIS A 6 28.95 -62.39 38.12
CA HIS A 6 27.86 -61.52 37.68
C HIS A 6 28.35 -60.07 37.70
N PHE A 7 29.24 -59.72 36.80
CA PHE A 7 29.54 -58.36 36.34
C PHE A 7 30.33 -58.57 35.04
N ILE A 8 30.09 -57.77 33.99
CA ILE A 8 30.52 -57.99 32.59
C ILE A 8 29.51 -58.82 31.76
N SER A 9 28.27 -58.35 31.70
CA SER A 9 27.38 -58.50 30.52
C SER A 9 26.32 -57.37 30.43
N LEU A 10 26.47 -56.31 31.24
CA LEU A 10 25.51 -55.19 31.31
C LEU A 10 26.14 -53.82 30.98
N LEU A 11 27.32 -53.80 30.33
CA LEU A 11 28.03 -52.56 29.96
C LEU A 11 28.25 -52.37 28.45
N CYS A 12 27.80 -53.30 27.59
CA CYS A 12 27.87 -53.13 26.13
C CYS A 12 26.50 -52.93 25.46
N LEU A 13 25.41 -52.77 26.22
CA LEU A 13 24.07 -52.48 25.69
C LEU A 13 23.55 -51.07 26.04
N SER A 14 24.40 -50.21 26.60
CA SER A 14 24.08 -48.84 27.02
C SER A 14 24.95 -47.78 26.34
N ALA A 15 25.71 -48.16 25.31
CA ALA A 15 26.59 -47.26 24.55
C ALA A 15 26.19 -47.09 23.06
N VAL A 16 25.00 -47.56 22.65
CA VAL A 16 24.48 -47.41 21.25
C VAL A 16 23.13 -46.68 21.21
N LEU A 17 22.80 -45.88 22.23
CA LEU A 17 21.55 -45.10 22.29
C LEU A 17 21.74 -43.58 22.42
N PHE A 18 22.93 -43.04 22.11
CA PHE A 18 23.18 -41.59 22.15
C PHE A 18 23.88 -41.02 20.90
N THR A 19 23.78 -41.67 19.74
CA THR A 19 24.33 -41.16 18.47
C THR A 19 23.29 -41.02 17.35
N ALA A 20 22.01 -40.86 17.70
CA ALA A 20 20.95 -40.55 16.75
C ALA A 20 20.07 -39.40 17.28
N CYS A 21 20.68 -38.22 17.47
CA CYS A 21 19.98 -36.95 17.68
C CYS A 21 20.92 -35.78 17.32
N ASP A 22 21.50 -35.80 16.11
CA ASP A 22 22.26 -34.64 15.59
C ASP A 22 22.25 -34.53 14.06
N SER A 23 21.59 -35.44 13.34
CA SER A 23 21.73 -35.61 11.89
C SER A 23 20.86 -34.69 11.01
N GLY A 24 20.37 -33.57 11.53
CA GLY A 24 19.52 -32.62 10.78
C GLY A 24 19.84 -31.15 11.00
N LYS A 25 20.87 -30.83 11.80
CA LYS A 25 21.41 -29.48 11.96
C LYS A 25 22.27 -29.18 10.71
N ASP A 26 22.15 -27.98 10.16
CA ASP A 26 22.83 -27.53 8.92
C ASP A 26 22.26 -28.03 7.57
N GLU A 27 21.07 -28.64 7.52
CA GLU A 27 20.40 -28.90 6.24
C GLU A 27 19.87 -27.59 5.61
N LEU A 28 20.24 -27.34 4.35
CA LEU A 28 19.89 -26.13 3.60
C LEU A 28 18.42 -26.16 3.12
N LEU A 29 17.68 -25.09 3.40
CA LEU A 29 16.32 -24.86 2.88
C LEU A 29 16.31 -23.95 1.65
N TYR A 30 17.20 -22.95 1.63
CA TYR A 30 17.35 -22.02 0.51
C TYR A 30 18.73 -21.38 0.54
N SER A 31 19.31 -21.12 -0.63
CA SER A 31 20.55 -20.34 -0.78
C SER A 31 20.44 -19.31 -1.90
N SER A 32 20.95 -18.12 -1.63
CA SER A 32 21.22 -17.09 -2.62
C SER A 32 22.68 -16.62 -2.51
N SER A 33 23.04 -15.58 -3.27
CA SER A 33 24.30 -14.86 -3.08
C SER A 33 24.30 -13.92 -1.87
N THR A 34 23.13 -13.64 -1.28
CA THR A 34 22.97 -12.65 -0.20
C THR A 34 22.74 -13.29 1.18
N TYR A 35 22.03 -14.41 1.25
CA TYR A 35 21.72 -15.10 2.50
C TYR A 35 21.44 -16.59 2.28
N LYS A 36 21.45 -17.36 3.37
CA LYS A 36 21.06 -18.77 3.39
C LYS A 36 20.10 -19.03 4.54
N VAL A 37 19.15 -19.91 4.29
CA VAL A 37 18.19 -20.41 5.29
C VAL A 37 18.42 -21.89 5.45
N TYR A 38 18.61 -22.34 6.68
CA TYR A 38 18.77 -23.73 7.07
C TYR A 38 17.59 -24.16 7.96
N ARG A 39 17.52 -25.45 8.28
CA ARG A 39 16.43 -25.98 9.12
C ARG A 39 16.37 -25.39 10.52
N ASP A 40 17.49 -24.94 11.08
CA ASP A 40 17.62 -24.47 12.46
C ASP A 40 18.28 -23.09 12.60
N HIS A 41 18.70 -22.46 11.50
CA HIS A 41 19.33 -21.14 11.54
C HIS A 41 19.26 -20.42 10.18
N VAL A 42 19.56 -19.11 10.20
CA VAL A 42 19.65 -18.23 9.03
C VAL A 42 20.99 -17.52 9.08
N THR A 43 21.66 -17.36 7.93
CA THR A 43 22.92 -16.61 7.81
C THR A 43 22.83 -15.53 6.73
N GLN A 44 23.38 -14.35 6.99
CA GLN A 44 23.54 -13.24 6.05
C GLN A 44 24.83 -12.48 6.36
N GLY A 45 25.87 -12.68 5.53
CA GLY A 45 27.18 -12.12 5.82
C GLY A 45 27.68 -12.58 7.20
N ASP A 46 28.01 -11.62 8.07
CA ASP A 46 28.44 -11.87 9.45
C ASP A 46 27.27 -12.09 10.43
N PHE A 47 26.02 -11.96 9.96
CA PHE A 47 24.83 -12.13 10.78
C PHE A 47 24.31 -13.57 10.75
N GLU A 48 23.91 -14.06 11.91
CA GLU A 48 23.33 -15.37 12.16
C GLU A 48 22.17 -15.24 13.15
N ALA A 49 21.05 -15.89 12.82
CA ALA A 49 19.99 -16.19 13.76
C ALA A 49 19.83 -17.69 13.93
N LYS A 50 19.74 -18.17 15.17
CA LYS A 50 19.76 -19.59 15.52
C LYS A 50 18.60 -19.97 16.42
N VAL A 51 18.00 -21.13 16.14
CA VAL A 51 16.95 -21.72 16.96
C VAL A 51 17.57 -22.48 18.13
N ILE A 52 17.16 -22.12 19.35
CA ILE A 52 17.54 -22.83 20.58
C ILE A 52 16.47 -23.87 20.94
N SER A 53 15.20 -23.48 20.79
CA SER A 53 14.03 -24.35 20.92
C SER A 53 12.87 -23.76 20.12
N SER A 54 11.75 -24.47 20.02
CA SER A 54 10.52 -23.91 19.41
C SER A 54 9.96 -22.67 20.15
N LYS A 55 10.52 -22.30 21.31
CA LYS A 55 10.12 -21.14 22.11
C LYS A 55 11.26 -20.16 22.37
N GLU A 56 12.42 -20.36 21.77
CA GLU A 56 13.61 -19.52 22.00
C GLU A 56 14.51 -19.46 20.75
N MET A 57 14.88 -18.25 20.35
CA MET A 57 15.83 -17.99 19.26
C MET A 57 16.80 -16.89 19.68
N THR A 58 18.00 -16.91 19.10
CA THR A 58 19.02 -15.87 19.27
C THR A 58 19.42 -15.30 17.92
N SER A 59 19.76 -14.01 17.87
CA SER A 59 20.26 -13.36 16.67
C SER A 59 21.37 -12.38 17.04
N ASN A 60 22.45 -12.38 16.26
CA ASN A 60 23.47 -11.33 16.35
C ASN A 60 23.21 -10.19 15.34
N TYR A 61 22.06 -10.20 14.65
CA TYR A 61 21.75 -9.18 13.66
C TYR A 61 21.80 -7.80 14.30
N LYS A 62 22.60 -6.93 13.68
CA LYS A 62 22.70 -5.52 14.01
C LYS A 62 22.59 -4.77 12.70
N SER A 63 21.58 -3.91 12.57
CA SER A 63 21.45 -3.12 11.35
C SER A 63 22.78 -2.40 11.07
N PRO A 64 23.31 -2.46 9.83
CA PRO A 64 24.45 -1.65 9.44
C PRO A 64 24.22 -0.14 9.66
N LEU A 65 22.94 0.28 9.69
CA LEU A 65 22.53 1.66 9.95
C LEU A 65 22.44 2.02 11.44
N GLN A 66 22.60 1.05 12.35
CA GLN A 66 22.45 1.25 13.81
C GLN A 66 23.36 2.35 14.37
N ASP A 67 24.62 2.39 13.92
CA ASP A 67 25.58 3.43 14.29
C ASP A 67 25.84 4.40 13.12
N ALA A 68 25.17 4.21 11.98
CA ALA A 68 25.37 5.01 10.79
C ALA A 68 24.54 6.30 10.80
N TYR A 69 25.07 7.33 11.44
CA TYR A 69 24.54 8.68 11.37
C TYR A 69 25.47 9.62 10.60
N SER A 70 25.13 9.94 9.34
CA SER A 70 25.90 10.86 8.49
C SER A 70 26.03 12.25 9.11
N ARG A 71 27.23 12.85 9.04
CA ARG A 71 27.42 14.29 9.35
C ARG A 71 26.73 15.20 8.33
N ALA A 72 26.59 14.72 7.10
CA ALA A 72 25.84 15.42 6.07
C ALA A 72 24.35 15.19 6.28
N VAL A 73 23.61 16.28 6.52
CA VAL A 73 22.16 16.26 6.70
C VAL A 73 21.52 17.08 5.59
N GLU A 74 20.54 16.47 4.91
CA GLU A 74 19.71 17.13 3.92
C GLU A 74 18.31 17.39 4.46
N PHE A 75 17.76 18.56 4.17
CA PHE A 75 16.47 19.01 4.67
C PHE A 75 15.85 20.11 3.80
N LYS A 76 14.60 20.43 4.07
CA LYS A 76 13.86 21.58 3.57
C LYS A 76 13.05 22.20 4.70
N PHE A 77 12.80 23.50 4.59
CA PHE A 77 11.76 24.18 5.35
C PHE A 77 10.41 24.04 4.64
N SER A 78 9.38 24.40 5.38
CA SER A 78 8.00 24.15 5.02
C SER A 78 7.09 25.17 5.67
N ILE A 79 6.19 25.79 4.90
CA ILE A 79 5.07 26.53 5.49
C ILE A 79 3.90 25.56 5.69
N ASN A 80 3.29 25.60 6.88
CA ASN A 80 2.10 24.78 7.22
C ASN A 80 2.25 23.26 7.04
N GLY A 81 3.48 22.72 6.98
CA GLY A 81 3.69 21.28 6.73
C GLY A 81 3.55 20.88 5.27
N LYS A 82 3.77 21.79 4.31
CA LYS A 82 3.83 21.50 2.86
C LYS A 82 5.26 21.52 2.31
N ASP A 83 5.52 20.75 1.25
CA ASP A 83 6.80 20.80 0.51
C ASP A 83 6.78 21.97 -0.49
N ASP A 84 6.89 23.20 0.05
CA ASP A 84 6.60 24.46 -0.64
C ASP A 84 7.75 25.47 -0.68
N GLU A 85 8.94 25.08 -0.18
CA GLU A 85 10.10 25.98 -0.16
C GLU A 85 11.00 25.90 -1.40
N LEU A 86 11.49 24.71 -1.75
CA LEU A 86 12.52 24.50 -2.79
C LEU A 86 12.03 23.52 -3.85
N THR A 87 12.50 23.72 -5.08
CA THR A 87 12.18 22.85 -6.22
C THR A 87 12.61 21.41 -5.98
N TYR A 88 12.03 20.51 -6.77
CA TYR A 88 12.32 19.09 -6.70
C TYR A 88 13.82 18.79 -6.86
N GLY A 89 14.31 17.86 -6.04
CA GLY A 89 15.71 17.39 -6.10
C GLY A 89 16.71 18.40 -5.54
N ILE A 90 16.27 19.57 -5.10
CA ILE A 90 17.10 20.57 -4.44
C ILE A 90 16.74 20.60 -2.96
N ASN A 91 17.70 20.21 -2.11
CA ASN A 91 17.59 20.27 -0.66
C ASN A 91 18.63 21.25 -0.11
N HIS A 92 18.39 21.77 1.08
CA HIS A 92 19.48 22.28 1.89
C HIS A 92 20.40 21.12 2.26
N ARG A 93 21.70 21.39 2.35
CA ARG A 93 22.68 20.41 2.83
C ARG A 93 23.66 21.06 3.79
N ILE A 94 23.76 20.52 4.99
CA ILE A 94 24.77 20.93 5.98
C ILE A 94 25.71 19.77 6.29
N VAL A 95 26.94 20.09 6.66
CA VAL A 95 27.88 19.14 7.28
C VAL A 95 28.11 19.58 8.71
N ILE A 96 27.79 18.69 9.65
CA ILE A 96 27.76 19.00 11.08
C ILE A 96 29.10 18.64 11.71
N HIS A 97 29.83 19.68 12.12
CA HIS A 97 31.06 19.59 12.91
C HIS A 97 30.83 20.25 14.26
N PRO A 98 30.40 19.51 15.29
CA PRO A 98 29.98 20.12 16.55
C PRO A 98 31.17 20.62 17.37
N GLU A 99 31.02 21.81 17.95
CA GLU A 99 31.91 22.35 18.96
C GLU A 99 31.25 22.16 20.33
N ASN A 100 31.96 21.48 21.25
CA ASN A 100 31.44 21.11 22.58
C ASN A 100 30.08 20.38 22.55
N GLY A 101 29.88 19.50 21.56
CA GLY A 101 28.65 18.74 21.38
C GLY A 101 27.47 19.53 20.79
N SER A 102 27.72 20.72 20.25
CA SER A 102 26.69 21.57 19.65
C SER A 102 27.09 22.14 18.30
N PHE A 103 26.12 22.34 17.42
CA PHE A 103 26.29 22.98 16.12
C PHE A 103 25.11 23.90 15.84
N THR A 104 25.38 25.08 15.28
CA THR A 104 24.34 26.01 14.84
C THR A 104 24.55 26.34 13.38
N THR A 105 23.50 26.20 12.57
CA THR A 105 23.58 26.53 11.15
C THR A 105 23.82 28.03 10.96
N LYS A 106 24.32 28.42 9.80
CA LYS A 106 24.12 29.80 9.33
C LYS A 106 22.61 30.05 9.19
N THR A 107 22.21 31.31 9.32
CA THR A 107 20.84 31.72 9.00
C THR A 107 20.61 31.53 7.50
N MET A 108 19.75 30.58 7.15
CA MET A 108 19.29 30.36 5.77
C MET A 108 18.09 31.23 5.50
N LYS A 109 17.85 31.59 4.25
CA LYS A 109 16.70 32.42 3.88
C LYS A 109 15.66 31.57 3.17
N PHE A 110 14.40 31.70 3.58
CA PHE A 110 13.32 30.85 3.05
C PHE A 110 13.21 31.00 1.53
N GLY A 111 13.21 29.87 0.82
CA GLY A 111 13.11 29.79 -0.64
C GLY A 111 14.44 29.95 -1.39
N GLU A 112 15.56 30.11 -0.69
CA GLU A 112 16.90 30.17 -1.31
C GLU A 112 17.71 28.90 -0.95
N PRO A 113 18.11 28.06 -1.93
CA PRO A 113 18.82 26.84 -1.62
C PRO A 113 20.20 27.14 -1.02
N TRP A 114 20.56 26.39 0.02
CA TRP A 114 21.87 26.52 0.66
C TRP A 114 22.47 25.13 0.92
N ALA A 115 23.61 24.86 0.30
CA ALA A 115 24.29 23.57 0.41
C ALA A 115 25.79 23.76 0.67
N MET A 116 26.30 23.09 1.71
CA MET A 116 27.73 22.91 1.91
C MET A 116 28.26 21.90 0.87
N THR A 117 29.35 22.23 0.18
CA THR A 117 29.97 21.40 -0.86
C THR A 117 30.99 20.39 -0.32
N GLU A 118 31.22 20.41 1.00
CA GLU A 118 32.13 19.50 1.67
C GLU A 118 31.71 18.05 1.47
N LYS A 119 32.66 17.23 1.00
CA LYS A 119 32.50 15.78 0.93
C LYS A 119 32.74 15.21 2.31
N VAL A 120 31.78 14.43 2.79
CA VAL A 120 31.89 13.68 4.04
C VAL A 120 32.34 12.27 3.69
N ASP A 121 33.29 11.73 4.46
CA ASP A 121 33.62 10.31 4.36
C ASP A 121 32.37 9.50 4.75
N GLN A 122 32.05 8.45 3.99
CA GLN A 122 30.95 7.56 4.37
C GLN A 122 31.20 6.91 5.74
N MET A 123 32.45 6.89 6.16
CA MET A 123 32.92 6.43 7.45
C MET A 123 33.26 7.60 8.39
N ASP A 124 32.57 8.73 8.32
CA ASP A 124 32.68 9.80 9.32
C ASP A 124 31.28 10.18 9.84
N TRP A 125 31.00 9.71 11.05
CA TRP A 125 29.69 9.75 11.67
C TRP A 125 29.59 10.89 12.66
N LEU A 126 28.40 11.48 12.74
CA LEU A 126 28.11 12.50 13.73
C LEU A 126 28.24 11.94 15.14
N GLU A 127 28.76 12.72 16.08
CA GLU A 127 28.84 12.33 17.48
C GLU A 127 27.43 12.11 18.09
N LYS A 128 27.30 11.13 18.99
CA LYS A 128 26.03 10.83 19.65
C LYS A 128 25.54 12.01 20.49
N ASN A 129 24.22 12.23 20.51
CA ASN A 129 23.57 13.33 21.24
C ASN A 129 24.11 14.72 20.86
N THR A 130 24.33 14.97 19.57
CA THR A 130 24.78 16.28 19.10
C THR A 130 23.61 17.25 19.05
N LYS A 131 23.71 18.39 19.74
CA LYS A 131 22.68 19.43 19.73
C LYS A 131 22.80 20.29 18.49
N VAL A 132 21.82 20.27 17.59
CA VAL A 132 21.85 21.00 16.31
C VAL A 132 20.73 22.03 16.25
N THR A 133 21.11 23.30 16.13
CA THR A 133 20.18 24.43 15.99
C THR A 133 20.11 24.89 14.54
N PHE A 134 18.92 24.87 13.96
CA PHE A 134 18.64 25.39 12.61
C PHE A 134 18.08 26.81 12.72
N LYS A 135 18.58 27.71 11.87
CA LYS A 135 18.14 29.11 11.80
C LYS A 135 17.62 29.45 10.41
N LEU A 136 16.44 30.06 10.35
CA LEU A 136 15.74 30.44 9.14
C LEU A 136 15.28 31.90 9.18
N ASP A 137 15.65 32.69 8.19
CA ASP A 137 15.15 34.03 7.91
C ASP A 137 13.87 33.93 7.09
N MET A 138 12.74 34.29 7.73
CA MET A 138 11.41 34.33 7.13
C MET A 138 11.02 35.70 6.57
N SER A 139 11.95 36.66 6.53
CA SER A 139 11.70 38.00 6.00
C SER A 139 11.03 38.03 4.60
N PRO A 140 11.33 37.13 3.63
CA PRO A 140 10.64 37.13 2.34
C PRO A 140 9.14 36.89 2.46
N VAL A 141 8.75 35.97 3.34
CA VAL A 141 7.37 35.55 3.57
C VAL A 141 6.63 36.62 4.36
N LEU A 142 7.23 37.08 5.47
CA LEU A 142 6.65 38.10 6.33
C LEU A 142 6.46 39.45 5.61
N ASP A 143 7.39 39.83 4.73
CA ASP A 143 7.26 41.02 3.90
C ASP A 143 6.17 40.86 2.84
N ALA A 144 6.00 39.68 2.25
CA ALA A 144 4.91 39.40 1.33
C ALA A 144 3.55 39.53 2.02
N PHE A 145 3.39 38.99 3.23
CA PHE A 145 2.19 39.18 4.04
C PHE A 145 1.88 40.66 4.32
N LYS A 146 2.90 41.48 4.63
CA LYS A 146 2.72 42.92 4.86
C LYS A 146 2.35 43.68 3.58
N LYS A 147 2.97 43.35 2.44
CA LYS A 147 2.82 44.10 1.18
C LYS A 147 1.55 43.76 0.41
N GLN A 148 1.22 42.48 0.33
CA GLN A 148 0.14 41.97 -0.54
C GLN A 148 -0.84 41.03 0.16
N GLY A 149 -0.64 40.72 1.45
CA GLY A 149 -1.54 39.87 2.25
C GLY A 149 -1.32 38.36 2.10
N TYR A 150 -0.44 37.92 1.19
CA TYR A 150 -0.14 36.52 0.94
C TYR A 150 1.30 36.32 0.45
N TYR A 151 1.86 35.14 0.68
CA TYR A 151 3.09 34.66 0.06
C TYR A 151 2.73 33.75 -1.12
N THR A 152 3.52 33.75 -2.18
CA THR A 152 3.37 32.82 -3.31
C THR A 152 4.52 31.86 -3.28
N ASP A 153 4.22 30.57 -3.14
CA ASP A 153 5.23 29.52 -3.08
C ASP A 153 5.83 29.20 -4.45
N ILE A 154 6.75 28.25 -4.48
CA ILE A 154 7.44 27.81 -5.71
C ILE A 154 6.50 27.15 -6.74
N HIS A 155 5.33 26.69 -6.31
CA HIS A 155 4.31 26.05 -7.16
C HIS A 155 3.29 27.07 -7.66
N GLY A 156 3.40 28.34 -7.23
CA GLY A 156 2.46 29.40 -7.53
C GLY A 156 1.21 29.41 -6.64
N GLU A 157 1.14 28.57 -5.60
CA GLU A 157 0.07 28.59 -4.61
C GLU A 157 0.20 29.82 -3.70
N LYS A 158 -0.94 30.41 -3.35
CA LYS A 158 -1.00 31.57 -2.46
C LYS A 158 -1.30 31.10 -1.04
N ILE A 159 -0.40 31.41 -0.13
CA ILE A 159 -0.59 31.21 1.31
C ILE A 159 -0.98 32.57 1.89
N SER A 160 -2.23 32.74 2.29
CA SER A 160 -2.69 33.97 2.94
C SER A 160 -2.05 34.12 4.32
N LYS A 161 -1.95 35.35 4.81
CA LYS A 161 -1.49 35.61 6.18
C LYS A 161 -2.42 34.94 7.20
N GLU A 162 -3.71 34.88 6.91
CA GLU A 162 -4.74 34.28 7.76
C GLU A 162 -4.62 32.76 7.85
N ASP A 163 -4.12 32.10 6.79
CA ASP A 163 -3.93 30.65 6.73
C ASP A 163 -2.54 30.22 7.25
N PHE A 164 -1.64 31.16 7.58
CA PHE A 164 -0.31 30.85 8.10
C PHE A 164 -0.37 30.30 9.54
N LYS A 165 0.02 29.04 9.72
CA LYS A 165 0.04 28.33 11.00
C LYS A 165 1.43 28.24 11.60
N GLY A 166 2.45 28.17 10.75
CA GLY A 166 3.83 28.03 11.20
C GLY A 166 4.78 27.66 10.08
N VAL A 167 6.06 27.63 10.44
CA VAL A 167 7.14 27.13 9.58
C VAL A 167 7.80 25.93 10.25
N PHE A 168 8.09 24.91 9.46
CA PHE A 168 8.54 23.59 9.91
C PHE A 168 9.78 23.18 9.14
N ILE A 169 10.45 22.11 9.59
CA ILE A 169 11.59 21.50 8.92
C ILE A 169 11.35 19.99 8.71
N ALA A 170 11.62 19.54 7.50
CA ALA A 170 11.61 18.13 7.09
C ALA A 170 12.99 17.73 6.56
N GLY A 171 13.43 16.50 6.78
CA GLY A 171 14.77 16.09 6.36
C GLY A 171 15.05 14.61 6.46
N GLY A 172 16.19 14.20 5.90
CA GLY A 172 16.55 12.80 5.72
C GLY A 172 17.30 12.15 6.88
N SER A 173 17.40 12.81 8.03
CA SER A 173 18.17 12.29 9.18
C SER A 173 17.41 12.50 10.47
N ALA A 174 17.18 11.42 11.21
CA ALA A 174 16.40 11.43 12.45
C ALA A 174 16.96 12.45 13.46
N PRO A 175 16.14 13.27 14.14
CA PRO A 175 14.69 13.13 14.24
C PRO A 175 13.90 13.79 13.09
N LEU A 176 14.56 14.35 12.08
CA LEU A 176 13.88 14.85 10.89
C LEU A 176 13.32 13.68 10.07
N ARG A 177 12.20 13.94 9.37
CA ARG A 177 11.57 13.03 8.41
C ARG A 177 11.14 13.80 7.16
N TRP A 178 11.14 13.16 6.00
CA TRP A 178 10.63 13.74 4.75
C TRP A 178 9.09 13.74 4.65
N ASP A 179 8.43 13.36 5.73
CA ASP A 179 6.99 13.35 5.88
C ASP A 179 6.45 14.73 6.29
N PHE A 180 6.47 15.67 5.32
CA PHE A 180 5.93 17.02 5.48
C PHE A 180 4.51 17.04 6.05
N GLU A 181 3.69 16.09 5.60
CA GLU A 181 2.24 16.11 5.83
C GLU A 181 1.89 15.70 7.29
N ASN A 182 2.84 15.09 8.01
CA ASN A 182 2.73 14.77 9.44
C ASN A 182 3.75 15.52 10.30
N LEU A 183 4.27 16.66 9.85
CA LEU A 183 5.03 17.57 10.71
C LEU A 183 4.11 18.14 11.79
N SER A 184 4.67 18.32 12.98
CA SER A 184 3.96 18.74 14.19
C SER A 184 4.72 19.85 14.91
N GLU A 185 4.24 20.25 16.08
CA GLU A 185 4.96 21.17 16.97
C GLU A 185 6.41 20.71 17.28
N ARG A 186 6.70 19.40 17.17
CA ARG A 186 8.05 18.85 17.34
C ARG A 186 9.05 19.31 16.28
N GLU A 187 8.55 19.70 15.10
CA GLU A 187 9.35 20.12 13.96
C GLU A 187 9.13 21.60 13.61
N GLN A 188 8.38 22.33 14.43
CA GLN A 188 8.03 23.73 14.20
C GLN A 188 9.15 24.66 14.66
N LEU A 189 9.63 25.52 13.77
CA LEU A 189 10.54 26.60 14.14
C LEU A 189 9.76 27.75 14.77
N LEU A 190 10.38 28.44 15.72
CA LEU A 190 9.77 29.54 16.46
C LEU A 190 10.65 30.80 16.37
N ASP A 191 9.99 31.92 16.14
CA ASP A 191 10.58 33.27 16.28
C ASP A 191 10.18 33.80 17.68
N LYS A 192 11.12 33.75 18.62
CA LYS A 192 10.84 34.03 20.04
C LYS A 192 10.97 35.50 20.41
N ASP A 193 11.78 36.27 19.68
CA ASP A 193 12.04 37.69 19.92
C ASP A 193 11.37 38.61 18.89
N GLY A 194 10.77 38.03 17.85
CA GLY A 194 9.96 38.73 16.85
C GLY A 194 10.80 39.42 15.77
N ASP A 195 12.05 39.01 15.58
CA ASP A 195 12.97 39.63 14.63
C ASP A 195 12.87 39.06 13.20
N GLY A 196 12.05 38.02 13.01
CA GLY A 196 11.85 37.33 11.74
C GLY A 196 12.78 36.12 11.53
N ILE A 197 13.66 35.80 12.48
CA ILE A 197 14.52 34.63 12.48
C ILE A 197 13.89 33.51 13.32
N TYR A 198 13.50 32.45 12.62
CA TYR A 198 12.88 31.28 13.20
C TYR A 198 13.95 30.24 13.54
N GLU A 199 13.85 29.64 14.73
CA GLU A 199 14.81 28.66 15.21
C GLU A 199 14.16 27.38 15.73
N ILE A 200 14.83 26.26 15.52
CA ILE A 200 14.54 24.99 16.18
C ILE A 200 15.84 24.29 16.55
N THR A 201 15.82 23.50 17.63
CA THR A 201 16.97 22.73 18.04
C THR A 201 16.61 21.26 18.24
N PHE A 202 17.38 20.38 17.61
CA PHE A 202 17.23 18.93 17.73
C PHE A 202 18.42 18.31 18.45
N MET A 203 18.15 17.17 19.08
CA MET A 203 19.20 16.23 19.48
C MET A 203 19.42 15.25 18.33
N MET A 204 20.48 15.45 17.55
CA MET A 204 20.86 14.57 16.44
C MET A 204 21.70 13.40 16.94
N ASN A 205 21.62 12.26 16.22
CA ASN A 205 22.25 11.00 16.60
C ASN A 205 22.00 10.60 18.07
N ALA A 206 20.77 10.79 18.55
CA ALA A 206 20.37 10.29 19.85
C ALA A 206 20.26 8.75 19.79
N PRO A 207 20.80 8.00 20.77
CA PRO A 207 20.62 6.55 20.84
C PRO A 207 19.13 6.22 20.93
N ASP A 208 18.63 5.41 19.99
CA ASP A 208 17.26 4.93 20.00
C ASP A 208 17.24 3.46 20.45
N PRO A 209 16.91 3.19 21.74
CA PRO A 209 16.81 1.82 22.24
C PRO A 209 15.65 1.04 21.60
N GLU A 210 14.63 1.70 21.03
CA GLU A 210 13.48 1.05 20.39
C GLU A 210 13.83 0.53 18.98
N LYS A 211 14.91 1.03 18.37
CA LYS A 211 15.43 0.56 17.08
C LYS A 211 16.42 -0.61 17.18
N GLN A 212 16.75 -1.06 18.39
CA GLN A 212 17.61 -2.23 18.60
C GLN A 212 16.76 -3.51 18.65
N THR A 213 17.08 -4.48 17.81
CA THR A 213 16.53 -5.84 17.96
C THR A 213 17.13 -6.49 19.19
N SER A 214 16.28 -7.07 20.05
CA SER A 214 16.76 -7.89 21.16
C SER A 214 17.62 -9.02 20.60
N PRO A 215 18.79 -9.35 21.20
CA PRO A 215 19.61 -10.46 20.71
C PRO A 215 18.99 -11.83 20.99
N VAL A 216 17.92 -11.87 21.78
CA VAL A 216 17.23 -13.10 22.18
C VAL A 216 15.72 -12.87 22.16
N TRP A 217 14.99 -13.79 21.54
CA TRP A 217 13.55 -13.93 21.72
C TRP A 217 13.26 -15.16 22.58
N LYS A 218 12.37 -14.98 23.56
CA LYS A 218 11.80 -16.06 24.38
C LYS A 218 10.29 -15.90 24.43
N SER A 219 9.57 -16.97 24.14
CA SER A 219 8.10 -16.95 24.22
C SER A 219 7.65 -16.63 25.65
N SER A 220 6.93 -15.52 25.79
CA SER A 220 6.46 -14.97 27.06
C SER A 220 4.92 -15.00 27.25
N LYS A 221 4.16 -15.31 26.19
CA LYS A 221 2.69 -15.19 26.16
C LYS A 221 2.05 -16.58 26.20
N LYS A 222 0.83 -16.65 26.72
CA LYS A 222 0.04 -17.88 26.77
C LYS A 222 -0.65 -18.12 25.42
N ILE A 223 -0.12 -19.06 24.64
CA ILE A 223 -0.61 -19.38 23.30
C ILE A 223 -1.44 -20.68 23.22
N ASP A 224 -1.69 -21.35 24.37
CA ASP A 224 -2.34 -22.67 24.43
C ASP A 224 -3.77 -22.74 23.86
N LYS A 225 -4.42 -21.58 23.65
CA LYS A 225 -5.76 -21.52 23.04
C LYS A 225 -5.72 -21.74 21.52
N TYR A 226 -4.57 -21.53 20.89
CA TYR A 226 -4.36 -21.63 19.44
C TYR A 226 -3.90 -23.04 19.03
N PRO A 227 -3.98 -23.38 17.73
CA PRO A 227 -3.43 -24.64 17.22
C PRO A 227 -1.94 -24.78 17.53
N THR A 228 -1.49 -26.00 17.73
CA THR A 228 -0.05 -26.31 17.92
C THR A 228 0.51 -26.85 16.61
N PHE A 229 1.60 -26.26 16.13
CA PHE A 229 2.35 -26.75 14.98
C PHE A 229 3.73 -27.26 15.43
N THR A 230 4.13 -28.42 14.90
CA THR A 230 5.47 -28.99 15.07
C THR A 230 5.94 -29.63 13.78
N SER A 231 7.23 -29.58 13.51
CA SER A 231 7.80 -30.17 12.30
C SER A 231 9.25 -30.62 12.48
N ASP A 232 9.76 -31.36 11.50
CA ASP A 232 11.19 -31.67 11.40
C ASP A 232 12.05 -30.43 11.02
N ILE A 233 11.49 -29.22 11.03
CA ILE A 233 12.18 -27.96 10.67
C ILE A 233 12.08 -27.00 11.88
N PRO A 234 13.04 -27.04 12.82
CA PRO A 234 13.01 -26.23 14.04
C PRO A 234 12.77 -24.73 13.82
N LEU A 235 13.29 -24.16 12.72
CA LEU A 235 13.10 -22.76 12.36
C LEU A 235 11.63 -22.42 12.13
N VAL A 236 10.90 -23.26 11.39
CA VAL A 236 9.47 -23.03 11.12
C VAL A 236 8.66 -23.12 12.41
N ASP A 237 8.99 -24.08 13.28
CA ASP A 237 8.34 -24.24 14.58
C ASP A 237 8.54 -23.01 15.48
N ALA A 238 9.77 -22.51 15.57
CA ALA A 238 10.09 -21.33 16.37
C ALA A 238 9.41 -20.07 15.84
N LEU A 239 9.42 -19.87 14.51
CA LEU A 239 8.78 -18.72 13.87
C LEU A 239 7.26 -18.73 13.97
N TYR A 240 6.63 -19.91 13.93
CA TYR A 240 5.20 -20.04 14.21
C TYR A 240 4.85 -19.64 15.64
N ASN A 241 5.64 -20.10 16.62
CA ASN A 241 5.44 -19.72 18.02
C ASN A 241 5.74 -18.24 18.28
N LEU A 242 6.68 -17.63 17.55
CA LEU A 242 6.91 -16.18 17.55
C LEU A 242 5.67 -15.44 17.07
N ALA A 243 5.13 -15.81 15.90
CA ALA A 243 3.94 -15.17 15.34
C ALA A 243 2.70 -15.31 16.25
N LEU A 244 2.49 -16.48 16.89
CA LEU A 244 1.42 -16.64 17.89
C LEU A 244 1.66 -15.82 19.16
N ASN A 245 2.91 -15.64 19.57
CA ASN A 245 3.25 -14.82 20.73
C ASN A 245 2.88 -13.35 20.47
N GLU A 246 3.26 -12.84 19.31
CA GLU A 246 2.93 -11.49 18.84
C GLU A 246 1.43 -11.32 18.65
N LEU A 247 0.71 -12.31 18.10
CA LEU A 247 -0.75 -12.27 17.98
C LEU A 247 -1.47 -12.06 19.33
N VAL A 248 -0.93 -12.64 20.42
CA VAL A 248 -1.47 -12.40 21.77
C VAL A 248 -1.17 -10.98 22.24
N ALA A 249 -0.03 -10.40 21.86
CA ALA A 249 0.30 -9.01 22.13
C ALA A 249 -0.61 -8.05 21.33
N ASP A 250 -0.98 -8.42 20.10
CA ASP A 250 -1.86 -7.68 19.20
C ASP A 250 -3.36 -7.88 19.47
N SER A 251 -3.72 -7.95 20.75
CA SER A 251 -5.11 -8.10 21.19
C SER A 251 -5.51 -6.93 22.07
N GLU A 252 -6.51 -6.16 21.63
CA GLU A 252 -7.07 -5.06 22.41
C GLU A 252 -8.13 -5.54 23.42
N ALA A 253 -8.31 -4.75 24.49
CA ALA A 253 -9.25 -5.02 25.57
C ALA A 253 -10.72 -4.96 25.12
N ASP A 254 -11.02 -4.20 24.06
CA ASP A 254 -12.37 -4.09 23.48
C ASP A 254 -12.74 -5.28 22.58
N GLY A 255 -11.88 -6.31 22.52
CA GLY A 255 -12.11 -7.50 21.72
C GLY A 255 -11.78 -7.33 20.24
N THR A 256 -11.04 -6.28 19.87
CA THR A 256 -10.48 -6.10 18.51
C THR A 256 -9.01 -6.53 18.43
N PHE A 257 -8.49 -6.76 17.23
CA PHE A 257 -7.05 -6.86 17.01
C PHE A 257 -6.40 -5.48 17.03
N ARG A 258 -5.14 -5.43 17.47
CA ARG A 258 -4.23 -4.30 17.24
C ARG A 258 -3.48 -4.52 15.92
N THR A 259 -3.08 -3.44 15.26
CA THR A 259 -2.44 -3.49 13.94
C THR A 259 -0.94 -3.76 14.02
N GLY A 260 -0.28 -3.27 15.07
CA GLY A 260 1.05 -3.70 15.49
C GLY A 260 1.50 -2.94 16.72
N LYS A 261 2.72 -3.21 17.20
CA LYS A 261 3.28 -2.56 18.40
C LYS A 261 3.21 -1.03 18.36
N GLU A 262 3.54 -0.42 17.22
CA GLU A 262 3.52 1.03 17.02
C GLU A 262 2.16 1.56 16.51
N TRP A 263 1.28 0.65 16.08
CA TRP A 263 0.01 0.95 15.41
C TRP A 263 -1.19 0.43 16.20
N GLY A 264 -1.72 1.27 17.09
CA GLY A 264 -2.92 0.98 17.85
C GLY A 264 -4.20 0.95 16.99
N GLY A 265 -5.21 0.20 17.46
CA GLY A 265 -6.55 0.20 16.87
C GLY A 265 -6.69 -0.63 15.57
N VAL A 266 -7.84 -0.43 14.90
CA VAL A 266 -8.26 -1.24 13.75
C VAL A 266 -8.29 -0.41 12.47
N TRP A 267 -7.58 -0.90 11.48
CA TRP A 267 -7.53 -0.38 10.12
C TRP A 267 -8.17 -1.40 9.17
N THR A 268 -9.02 -0.95 8.26
CA THR A 268 -9.83 -1.78 7.35
C THR A 268 -8.94 -2.69 6.51
N ARG A 269 -7.90 -2.16 5.86
CA ARG A 269 -7.00 -2.98 5.03
C ARG A 269 -6.25 -3.98 5.91
N ASP A 270 -5.67 -3.49 6.99
CA ASP A 270 -4.80 -4.24 7.88
C ASP A 270 -5.46 -5.47 8.46
N ILE A 271 -6.65 -5.26 9.01
CA ILE A 271 -7.40 -6.36 9.56
C ILE A 271 -7.89 -7.31 8.47
N SER A 272 -8.30 -6.78 7.31
CA SER A 272 -8.99 -7.58 6.30
C SER A 272 -8.08 -8.62 5.66
N TYR A 273 -6.90 -8.20 5.23
CA TYR A 273 -5.95 -9.11 4.63
C TYR A 273 -5.33 -10.06 5.67
N SER A 274 -5.07 -9.59 6.90
CA SER A 274 -4.60 -10.45 7.99
C SER A 274 -5.61 -11.57 8.31
N ILE A 275 -6.91 -11.26 8.30
CA ILE A 275 -7.99 -12.25 8.44
C ILE A 275 -7.93 -13.30 7.34
N VAL A 276 -7.74 -12.88 6.08
CA VAL A 276 -7.64 -13.79 4.94
C VAL A 276 -6.40 -14.67 5.03
N LEU A 277 -5.28 -14.15 5.55
CA LEU A 277 -4.02 -14.88 5.69
C LEU A 277 -4.04 -15.91 6.82
N SER A 278 -4.64 -15.61 7.97
CA SER A 278 -4.71 -16.59 9.08
C SER A 278 -5.73 -16.29 10.19
N LEU A 279 -6.13 -15.03 10.42
CA LEU A 279 -6.83 -14.69 11.66
C LEU A 279 -8.26 -15.26 11.74
N SER A 280 -8.91 -15.51 10.60
CA SER A 280 -10.22 -16.19 10.56
C SER A 280 -10.19 -17.63 11.07
N ILE A 281 -9.03 -18.29 10.96
CA ILE A 281 -8.78 -19.63 11.46
C ILE A 281 -8.45 -19.58 12.96
N LEU A 282 -7.73 -18.55 13.40
CA LEU A 282 -7.16 -18.45 14.74
C LEU A 282 -8.11 -17.85 15.77
N ASP A 283 -8.82 -16.77 15.44
CA ASP A 283 -9.72 -16.06 16.36
C ASP A 283 -10.87 -15.37 15.58
N PRO A 284 -11.82 -16.15 15.02
CA PRO A 284 -12.88 -15.61 14.16
C PRO A 284 -13.83 -14.63 14.87
N GLU A 285 -14.01 -14.73 16.19
CA GLU A 285 -14.87 -13.80 16.93
C GLU A 285 -14.22 -12.43 17.11
N ARG A 286 -12.90 -12.39 17.36
CA ARG A 286 -12.13 -11.14 17.33
C ARG A 286 -12.11 -10.55 15.91
N ALA A 287 -12.05 -11.39 14.88
CA ALA A 287 -12.16 -10.95 13.49
C ALA A 287 -13.52 -10.27 13.21
N LYS A 288 -14.65 -10.89 13.58
CA LYS A 288 -15.99 -10.28 13.46
C LYS A 288 -16.07 -8.94 14.21
N THR A 289 -15.56 -8.89 15.43
CA THR A 289 -15.58 -7.68 16.27
C THR A 289 -14.78 -6.54 15.64
N SER A 290 -13.59 -6.85 15.12
CA SER A 290 -12.73 -5.88 14.43
C SER A 290 -13.37 -5.39 13.12
N LEU A 291 -13.94 -6.29 12.31
CA LEU A 291 -14.64 -5.93 11.08
C LEU A 291 -15.85 -5.02 11.33
N ARG A 292 -16.65 -5.28 12.39
CA ARG A 292 -17.78 -4.42 12.77
C ARG A 292 -17.35 -3.00 13.15
N LYS A 293 -16.15 -2.83 13.73
CA LYS A 293 -15.59 -1.50 14.05
C LYS A 293 -15.42 -0.63 12.80
N LYS A 294 -15.26 -1.25 11.63
CA LYS A 294 -15.04 -0.60 10.34
C LYS A 294 -16.31 -0.51 9.48
N VAL A 295 -17.47 -0.45 10.12
CA VAL A 295 -18.77 -0.28 9.45
C VAL A 295 -19.50 0.95 10.00
N LYS A 296 -19.96 1.85 9.13
CA LYS A 296 -20.84 2.98 9.46
C LYS A 296 -21.98 3.02 8.45
N ARG A 297 -23.22 3.24 8.91
CA ARG A 297 -24.43 3.24 8.05
C ARG A 297 -24.60 1.96 7.21
N ASN A 298 -24.17 0.80 7.71
CA ASN A 298 -24.12 -0.45 6.95
C ASN A 298 -23.31 -0.34 5.65
N ARG A 299 -22.23 0.44 5.66
CA ARG A 299 -21.20 0.49 4.61
C ARG A 299 -19.84 0.34 5.24
N ILE A 300 -18.89 -0.16 4.45
CA ILE A 300 -17.51 -0.29 4.88
C ILE A 300 -16.87 1.10 4.97
N ILE A 301 -16.12 1.35 6.04
CA ILE A 301 -15.35 2.57 6.24
C ILE A 301 -14.00 2.41 5.54
N GLN A 302 -13.62 3.37 4.70
CA GLN A 302 -12.26 3.48 4.16
C GLN A 302 -11.31 3.94 5.26
N ASP A 303 -10.10 3.38 5.29
CA ASP A 303 -9.04 3.92 6.15
C ASP A 303 -8.66 5.33 5.75
N THR A 304 -8.12 6.10 6.68
CA THR A 304 -7.62 7.43 6.34
C THR A 304 -6.50 7.32 5.30
N GLY A 305 -6.48 8.24 4.34
CA GLY A 305 -5.53 8.24 3.23
C GLY A 305 -5.66 9.53 2.42
N SER A 306 -4.97 9.59 1.28
CA SER A 306 -4.85 10.76 0.42
C SER A 306 -6.18 11.53 0.23
N GLY A 307 -6.19 12.83 0.51
CA GLY A 307 -7.29 13.72 0.18
C GLY A 307 -8.60 13.54 0.94
N GLY A 308 -8.55 12.88 2.10
CA GLY A 308 -9.74 12.55 2.88
C GLY A 308 -10.33 11.20 2.56
N ALA A 309 -9.47 10.26 2.15
CA ALA A 309 -9.81 8.87 1.88
C ALA A 309 -10.90 8.71 0.82
N TRP A 310 -12.02 8.06 1.14
CA TRP A 310 -13.05 7.78 0.13
C TRP A 310 -13.70 9.08 -0.38
N PRO A 311 -13.74 9.30 -1.71
CA PRO A 311 -13.55 8.31 -2.77
C PRO A 311 -12.17 8.34 -3.45
N VAL A 312 -11.23 9.16 -3.00
CA VAL A 312 -9.85 9.21 -3.53
C VAL A 312 -9.20 7.84 -3.43
N SER A 313 -9.34 7.17 -2.29
CA SER A 313 -9.04 5.74 -2.11
C SER A 313 -10.36 4.95 -2.05
N SER A 314 -10.39 3.75 -2.64
CA SER A 314 -11.63 2.96 -2.81
C SER A 314 -11.47 1.48 -2.47
N ASP A 315 -10.32 1.07 -1.95
CA ASP A 315 -10.00 -0.32 -1.64
C ASP A 315 -10.58 -0.83 -0.31
N ARG A 316 -11.43 -0.05 0.37
CA ARG A 316 -12.23 -0.47 1.53
C ARG A 316 -12.94 -1.81 1.32
N VAL A 317 -13.25 -2.16 0.08
CA VAL A 317 -13.86 -3.44 -0.31
C VAL A 317 -13.01 -4.67 0.03
N THR A 318 -11.74 -4.52 0.43
CA THR A 318 -10.92 -5.59 1.05
C THR A 318 -11.62 -6.25 2.24
N TRP A 319 -12.45 -5.49 2.97
CA TRP A 319 -13.32 -6.00 4.02
C TRP A 319 -14.23 -7.14 3.56
N ALA A 320 -14.68 -7.13 2.30
CA ALA A 320 -15.50 -8.21 1.74
C ALA A 320 -14.75 -9.54 1.72
N LEU A 321 -13.45 -9.53 1.41
CA LEU A 321 -12.58 -10.71 1.41
C LEU A 321 -12.56 -11.35 2.80
N ALA A 322 -12.31 -10.52 3.81
CA ALA A 322 -12.25 -10.93 5.20
C ALA A 322 -13.59 -11.45 5.72
N ALA A 323 -14.68 -10.74 5.44
CA ALA A 323 -16.00 -11.11 5.89
C ALA A 323 -16.49 -12.43 5.28
N TRP A 324 -16.19 -12.66 3.99
CA TRP A 324 -16.43 -13.96 3.35
C TRP A 324 -15.59 -15.06 3.98
N ASN A 325 -14.31 -14.81 4.23
CA ASN A 325 -13.41 -15.79 4.82
C ASN A 325 -13.85 -16.19 6.24
N VAL A 326 -14.28 -15.23 7.07
CA VAL A 326 -14.91 -15.49 8.39
C VAL A 326 -16.18 -16.34 8.25
N TYR A 327 -17.03 -16.08 7.26
CA TYR A 327 -18.20 -16.93 7.03
C TYR A 327 -17.76 -18.37 6.70
N THR A 328 -16.81 -18.57 5.79
CA THR A 328 -16.36 -19.92 5.41
C THR A 328 -15.67 -20.65 6.57
N THR A 329 -14.95 -19.98 7.47
CA THR A 329 -14.30 -20.62 8.63
C THR A 329 -15.22 -20.87 9.82
N THR A 330 -16.42 -20.27 9.85
CA THR A 330 -17.35 -20.40 10.99
C THR A 330 -18.69 -21.05 10.65
N GLY A 331 -19.14 -20.96 9.39
CA GLY A 331 -20.48 -21.36 8.96
C GLY A 331 -21.59 -20.40 9.44
N ASP A 332 -21.26 -19.27 10.07
CA ASP A 332 -22.20 -18.36 10.72
C ASP A 332 -23.11 -17.65 9.69
N LYS A 333 -24.37 -18.10 9.62
CA LYS A 333 -25.39 -17.56 8.69
C LYS A 333 -25.90 -16.18 9.09
N ASP A 334 -25.79 -15.77 10.34
CA ASP A 334 -26.22 -14.44 10.76
C ASP A 334 -25.14 -13.40 10.44
N TRP A 335 -23.87 -13.76 10.66
CA TRP A 335 -22.74 -13.00 10.11
C TRP A 335 -22.84 -12.85 8.58
N LEU A 336 -23.15 -13.93 7.86
CA LEU A 336 -23.33 -13.88 6.40
C LEU A 336 -24.38 -12.85 5.97
N LYS A 337 -25.54 -12.80 6.63
CA LYS A 337 -26.62 -11.83 6.31
C LYS A 337 -26.19 -10.40 6.60
N GLU A 338 -25.51 -10.17 7.71
CA GLU A 338 -24.97 -8.86 8.11
C GLU A 338 -23.93 -8.39 7.09
N ALA A 339 -22.93 -9.22 6.82
CA ALA A 339 -21.86 -8.94 5.88
C ALA A 339 -22.37 -8.70 4.46
N PHE A 340 -23.31 -9.53 3.98
CA PHE A 340 -23.91 -9.34 2.66
C PHE A 340 -24.53 -7.95 2.53
N LYS A 341 -25.32 -7.51 3.51
CA LYS A 341 -25.93 -6.18 3.50
C LYS A 341 -24.89 -5.06 3.48
N VAL A 342 -23.80 -5.20 4.25
CA VAL A 342 -22.72 -4.20 4.30
C VAL A 342 -21.99 -4.13 2.96
N ILE A 343 -21.65 -5.27 2.38
CA ILE A 343 -20.93 -5.37 1.11
C ILE A 343 -21.77 -4.80 -0.04
N THR A 344 -23.04 -5.21 -0.16
CA THR A 344 -23.89 -4.75 -1.28
C THR A 344 -24.14 -3.25 -1.23
N ASN A 345 -24.41 -2.67 -0.06
CA ASN A 345 -24.56 -1.21 0.06
C ASN A 345 -23.29 -0.46 -0.33
N THR A 346 -22.12 -1.05 -0.04
CA THR A 346 -20.82 -0.45 -0.36
C THR A 346 -20.56 -0.50 -1.87
N ILE A 347 -20.76 -1.67 -2.50
CA ILE A 347 -20.63 -1.85 -3.95
C ILE A 347 -21.59 -0.90 -4.69
N ASP A 348 -22.84 -0.81 -4.24
CA ASP A 348 -23.84 0.04 -4.89
C ASP A 348 -23.42 1.52 -4.85
N ASP A 349 -22.93 2.04 -3.71
CA ASP A 349 -22.40 3.40 -3.61
C ASP A 349 -21.18 3.59 -4.54
N ASP A 350 -20.26 2.62 -4.59
CA ASP A 350 -19.05 2.67 -5.42
C ASP A 350 -19.37 2.65 -6.93
N MET A 351 -20.43 1.96 -7.35
CA MET A 351 -20.88 1.96 -8.75
C MET A 351 -21.37 3.33 -9.23
N TYR A 352 -21.77 4.23 -8.33
CA TYR A 352 -22.05 5.63 -8.68
C TYR A 352 -20.81 6.51 -8.62
N ILE A 353 -19.94 6.28 -7.64
CA ILE A 353 -18.89 7.25 -7.28
C ILE A 353 -17.55 6.95 -7.94
N VAL A 354 -17.14 5.69 -8.02
CA VAL A 354 -15.80 5.30 -8.49
C VAL A 354 -15.82 4.47 -9.79
N TYR A 355 -16.97 3.98 -10.26
CA TYR A 355 -17.01 3.26 -11.54
C TYR A 355 -16.74 4.19 -12.74
N ASP A 356 -15.76 3.83 -13.55
CA ASP A 356 -15.44 4.51 -14.81
C ASP A 356 -16.16 3.83 -15.98
N LYS A 357 -17.22 4.47 -16.49
CA LYS A 357 -18.01 3.95 -17.62
C LYS A 357 -17.23 3.81 -18.94
N GLN A 358 -16.08 4.47 -19.09
CA GLN A 358 -15.32 4.46 -20.35
C GLN A 358 -14.46 3.20 -20.48
N THR A 359 -13.84 2.80 -19.37
CA THR A 359 -12.95 1.62 -19.30
C THR A 359 -13.64 0.41 -18.69
N GLY A 360 -14.72 0.61 -17.93
CA GLY A 360 -15.33 -0.43 -17.09
C GLY A 360 -14.54 -0.75 -15.83
N LEU A 361 -13.48 0.00 -15.53
CA LEU A 361 -12.67 -0.14 -14.31
C LEU A 361 -13.21 0.70 -13.16
N MET A 362 -12.75 0.40 -11.96
CA MET A 362 -12.97 1.15 -10.74
C MET A 362 -11.80 2.13 -10.53
N ARG A 363 -12.17 3.35 -10.15
CA ARG A 363 -11.27 4.45 -9.81
C ARG A 363 -10.84 4.40 -8.35
N GLY A 364 -9.73 5.08 -8.06
CA GLY A 364 -9.22 5.34 -6.72
C GLY A 364 -7.85 4.75 -6.50
N GLU A 365 -7.17 5.24 -5.47
CA GLU A 365 -5.79 4.94 -5.08
C GLU A 365 -5.47 3.44 -5.03
N SER A 366 -4.20 3.11 -5.26
CA SER A 366 -3.68 1.76 -5.23
C SER A 366 -3.71 1.21 -3.80
N SER A 367 -4.45 0.12 -3.59
CA SER A 367 -4.81 -0.48 -2.29
C SER A 367 -3.95 -0.07 -1.07
N PHE A 368 -3.06 -0.93 -0.58
CA PHE A 368 -2.25 -0.60 0.59
C PHE A 368 -1.14 0.42 0.32
N LEU A 369 -0.97 0.82 -0.95
CA LEU A 369 0.04 1.76 -1.42
C LEU A 369 -0.47 3.20 -1.31
N ASP A 370 -1.03 3.50 -0.14
CA ASP A 370 -1.86 4.66 0.24
C ASP A 370 -1.07 5.95 0.54
N TRP A 371 0.25 5.91 0.33
CA TRP A 371 1.09 7.09 0.43
C TRP A 371 1.47 7.57 -0.96
N ARG A 372 0.76 8.59 -1.45
CA ARG A 372 0.89 9.08 -2.84
C ARG A 372 2.34 9.25 -3.31
N LYS A 373 3.22 9.77 -2.46
CA LYS A 373 4.62 10.12 -2.82
C LYS A 373 5.46 8.87 -3.09
N GLN A 374 5.05 7.74 -2.53
CA GLN A 374 5.76 6.47 -2.65
C GLN A 374 5.43 5.72 -3.95
N THR A 375 4.31 6.00 -4.61
CA THR A 375 3.84 5.17 -5.74
C THR A 375 3.31 5.93 -6.94
N TYR A 376 3.06 7.24 -6.83
CA TYR A 376 2.59 8.11 -7.91
C TYR A 376 3.64 9.16 -8.32
N PRO A 377 3.61 9.66 -9.57
CA PRO A 377 4.41 10.83 -9.93
C PRO A 377 4.02 12.05 -9.09
N ARG A 378 5.01 12.84 -8.67
CA ARG A 378 4.81 13.91 -7.68
C ARG A 378 3.80 14.99 -8.09
N TRP A 379 3.58 15.18 -9.40
CA TRP A 379 2.63 16.17 -9.93
C TRP A 379 1.15 15.78 -9.74
N MET A 380 0.85 14.50 -9.46
CA MET A 380 -0.55 14.07 -9.27
C MET A 380 -1.11 14.61 -7.96
N ASP A 381 -2.19 15.39 -8.07
CA ASP A 381 -3.02 15.82 -6.95
C ASP A 381 -4.02 14.70 -6.57
N ASN A 382 -4.65 14.78 -5.40
CA ASN A 382 -5.68 13.87 -4.92
C ASN A 382 -6.85 13.71 -5.91
N GLY A 383 -7.21 14.76 -6.65
CA GLY A 383 -8.21 14.69 -7.72
C GLY A 383 -7.76 13.85 -8.93
N ASP A 384 -6.45 13.77 -9.18
CA ASP A 384 -5.84 12.92 -10.21
C ASP A 384 -5.70 11.48 -9.71
N ILE A 385 -5.30 11.29 -8.44
CA ILE A 385 -5.23 9.96 -7.78
C ILE A 385 -6.61 9.31 -7.75
N TYR A 386 -7.66 10.05 -7.40
CA TYR A 386 -9.04 9.58 -7.52
C TYR A 386 -9.32 9.02 -8.91
N ARG A 387 -8.80 9.61 -9.99
CA ARG A 387 -9.08 9.13 -11.36
C ARG A 387 -8.21 7.95 -11.79
N SER A 388 -7.16 7.62 -11.05
CA SER A 388 -6.33 6.46 -11.36
C SER A 388 -7.12 5.15 -11.24
N MET A 389 -6.75 4.13 -12.01
CA MET A 389 -7.40 2.83 -12.02
C MET A 389 -6.34 1.76 -11.80
N ASN A 390 -6.21 1.32 -10.55
CA ASN A 390 -5.11 0.50 -10.07
C ASN A 390 -5.44 -0.99 -10.07
N LEU A 391 -4.45 -1.84 -10.35
CA LEU A 391 -4.61 -3.28 -10.45
C LEU A 391 -5.18 -3.88 -9.17
N GLY A 392 -4.46 -3.76 -8.03
CA GLY A 392 -4.90 -4.31 -6.75
C GLY A 392 -6.32 -3.88 -6.37
N THR A 393 -6.63 -2.58 -6.48
CA THR A 393 -7.95 -2.02 -6.18
C THR A 393 -9.05 -2.63 -7.07
N ASN A 394 -8.80 -2.75 -8.37
CA ASN A 394 -9.76 -3.35 -9.31
C ASN A 394 -9.95 -4.86 -9.08
N VAL A 395 -8.88 -5.59 -8.79
CA VAL A 395 -8.95 -7.03 -8.48
C VAL A 395 -9.76 -7.27 -7.21
N VAL A 396 -9.60 -6.43 -6.18
CA VAL A 396 -10.39 -6.53 -4.95
C VAL A 396 -11.87 -6.18 -5.21
N HIS A 397 -12.17 -5.14 -6.00
CA HIS A 397 -13.56 -4.86 -6.38
C HIS A 397 -14.20 -6.02 -7.14
N TYR A 398 -13.46 -6.66 -8.06
CA TYR A 398 -13.91 -7.85 -8.76
C TYR A 398 -14.26 -8.98 -7.77
N GLU A 399 -13.36 -9.30 -6.84
CA GLU A 399 -13.62 -10.39 -5.90
C GLU A 399 -14.72 -10.01 -4.90
N ALA A 400 -14.86 -8.74 -4.51
CA ALA A 400 -15.98 -8.28 -3.70
C ALA A 400 -17.34 -8.49 -4.41
N MET A 401 -17.41 -8.24 -5.72
CA MET A 401 -18.61 -8.53 -6.53
C MET A 401 -18.84 -10.04 -6.66
N LYS A 402 -17.80 -10.86 -6.87
CA LYS A 402 -17.90 -12.33 -6.85
C LYS A 402 -18.36 -12.86 -5.50
N ILE A 403 -17.89 -12.27 -4.40
CA ILE A 403 -18.31 -12.61 -3.05
C ILE A 403 -19.78 -12.26 -2.86
N ALA A 404 -20.22 -11.07 -3.27
CA ALA A 404 -21.63 -10.68 -3.20
C ALA A 404 -22.52 -11.65 -4.00
N GLU A 405 -22.10 -12.09 -5.19
CA GLU A 405 -22.77 -13.15 -5.94
C GLU A 405 -22.83 -14.47 -5.15
N ARG A 406 -21.71 -14.94 -4.60
CA ARG A 406 -21.64 -16.18 -3.82
C ARG A 406 -22.54 -16.11 -2.58
N MET A 407 -22.51 -15.00 -1.85
CA MET A 407 -23.37 -14.75 -0.69
C MET A 407 -24.84 -14.71 -1.08
N ALA A 408 -25.19 -14.02 -2.17
CA ALA A 408 -26.56 -13.97 -2.68
C ALA A 408 -27.08 -15.37 -3.04
N ASN A 409 -26.25 -16.21 -3.65
CA ASN A 409 -26.60 -17.61 -3.94
C ASN A 409 -26.89 -18.40 -2.65
N VAL A 410 -26.03 -18.32 -1.64
CA VAL A 410 -26.25 -18.98 -0.33
C VAL A 410 -27.53 -18.49 0.36
N LEU A 411 -27.87 -17.21 0.17
CA LEU A 411 -29.07 -16.59 0.73
C LEU A 411 -30.34 -16.75 -0.14
N GLY A 412 -30.27 -17.43 -1.28
CA GLY A 412 -31.41 -17.63 -2.19
C GLY A 412 -31.87 -16.34 -2.92
N LYS A 413 -30.96 -15.38 -3.12
CA LYS A 413 -31.22 -14.07 -3.72
C LYS A 413 -30.81 -14.03 -5.20
N SER A 414 -31.58 -14.70 -6.06
CA SER A 414 -31.20 -14.91 -7.47
C SER A 414 -31.03 -13.61 -8.28
N LYS A 415 -31.78 -12.55 -7.97
CA LYS A 415 -31.65 -11.25 -8.67
C LYS A 415 -30.29 -10.62 -8.37
N GLU A 416 -29.95 -10.48 -7.09
CA GLU A 416 -28.68 -9.92 -6.64
C GLU A 416 -27.50 -10.80 -7.10
N MET A 417 -27.66 -12.14 -7.08
CA MET A 417 -26.67 -13.07 -7.61
C MET A 417 -26.34 -12.75 -9.08
N ASN A 418 -27.35 -12.62 -9.93
CA ASN A 418 -27.15 -12.31 -11.35
C ASN A 418 -26.53 -10.91 -11.54
N GLN A 419 -27.02 -9.91 -10.81
CA GLN A 419 -26.52 -8.54 -10.87
C GLN A 419 -25.02 -8.46 -10.54
N TYR A 420 -24.61 -9.00 -9.39
CA TYR A 420 -23.20 -8.93 -8.97
C TYR A 420 -22.30 -9.84 -9.81
N GLY A 421 -22.83 -10.97 -10.31
CA GLY A 421 -22.10 -11.82 -11.25
C GLY A 421 -21.81 -11.15 -12.60
N GLU A 422 -22.77 -10.38 -13.13
CA GLU A 422 -22.57 -9.59 -14.35
C GLU A 422 -21.54 -8.48 -14.14
N LEU A 423 -21.64 -7.73 -13.02
CA LEU A 423 -20.66 -6.70 -12.66
C LEU A 423 -19.24 -7.27 -12.55
N ALA A 424 -19.08 -8.39 -11.85
CA ALA A 424 -17.78 -9.07 -11.72
C ALA A 424 -17.23 -9.51 -13.09
N THR A 425 -18.07 -10.08 -13.95
CA THR A 425 -17.66 -10.52 -15.29
C THR A 425 -17.16 -9.34 -16.13
N ASN A 426 -17.90 -8.23 -16.11
CA ASN A 426 -17.53 -7.01 -16.84
C ASN A 426 -16.21 -6.42 -16.32
N LEU A 427 -16.04 -6.35 -15.00
CA LEU A 427 -14.81 -5.82 -14.40
C LEU A 427 -13.58 -6.70 -14.68
N LYS A 428 -13.72 -8.03 -14.62
CA LYS A 428 -12.66 -8.96 -15.02
C LYS A 428 -12.23 -8.75 -16.47
N ASN A 429 -13.18 -8.55 -17.38
CA ASN A 429 -12.89 -8.27 -18.79
C ASN A 429 -12.18 -6.92 -18.95
N ALA A 430 -12.61 -5.88 -18.23
CA ALA A 430 -11.97 -4.58 -18.24
C ALA A 430 -10.50 -4.65 -17.75
N ILE A 431 -10.24 -5.33 -16.63
CA ILE A 431 -8.87 -5.54 -16.10
C ILE A 431 -7.99 -6.21 -17.16
N ASN A 432 -8.46 -7.31 -17.75
CA ASN A 432 -7.73 -8.06 -18.76
C ASN A 432 -7.53 -7.29 -20.08
N THR A 433 -8.39 -6.32 -20.38
CA THR A 433 -8.30 -5.50 -21.60
C THR A 433 -7.34 -4.33 -21.42
N HIS A 434 -7.37 -3.69 -20.25
CA HIS A 434 -6.71 -2.40 -20.04
C HIS A 434 -5.38 -2.50 -19.31
N LEU A 435 -5.15 -3.55 -18.50
CA LEU A 435 -3.97 -3.66 -17.65
C LEU A 435 -3.04 -4.80 -18.05
N TRP A 436 -3.48 -5.83 -18.79
CA TRP A 436 -2.59 -6.93 -19.19
C TRP A 436 -1.53 -6.46 -20.19
N MET A 437 -0.25 -6.79 -19.96
CA MET A 437 0.85 -6.47 -20.85
C MET A 437 1.43 -7.74 -21.47
N ASP A 438 1.07 -8.04 -22.72
CA ASP A 438 1.50 -9.26 -23.41
C ASP A 438 3.04 -9.40 -23.54
N ASP A 439 3.76 -8.28 -23.69
CA ASP A 439 5.22 -8.27 -23.80
C ASP A 439 5.92 -8.54 -22.46
N LYS A 440 5.27 -8.21 -21.34
CA LYS A 440 5.78 -8.43 -19.98
C LYS A 440 5.33 -9.75 -19.38
N GLY A 441 4.14 -10.22 -19.76
CA GLY A 441 3.50 -11.41 -19.19
C GLY A 441 3.02 -11.23 -17.76
N TYR A 442 2.70 -9.99 -17.39
CA TYR A 442 2.06 -9.60 -16.12
C TYR A 442 1.23 -8.31 -16.36
N TYR A 443 0.44 -7.88 -15.39
CA TYR A 443 -0.40 -6.69 -15.47
C TYR A 443 0.37 -5.39 -15.11
N ALA A 444 -0.03 -4.27 -15.69
CA ALA A 444 0.45 -2.95 -15.33
C ALA A 444 -0.13 -2.53 -13.97
N GLN A 445 0.66 -1.79 -13.17
CA GLN A 445 0.22 -1.33 -11.85
C GLN A 445 -1.06 -0.47 -11.91
N TYR A 446 -1.20 0.41 -12.92
CA TYR A 446 -2.38 1.27 -13.08
C TYR A 446 -2.43 2.07 -14.39
N LEU A 447 -3.63 2.61 -14.67
CA LEU A 447 -3.83 3.76 -15.55
C LEU A 447 -3.84 5.09 -14.75
N TYR A 448 -3.17 6.13 -15.26
CA TYR A 448 -3.09 7.45 -14.61
C TYR A 448 -3.08 8.61 -15.62
N GLY A 449 -3.46 9.81 -15.19
CA GLY A 449 -3.50 11.02 -16.04
C GLY A 449 -4.61 12.01 -15.65
N ARG A 450 -4.81 13.05 -16.47
CA ARG A 450 -5.72 14.18 -16.19
C ARG A 450 -6.90 14.28 -17.14
N ASN A 451 -6.73 14.67 -18.39
CA ASN A 451 -7.84 14.59 -19.35
C ASN A 451 -7.91 13.19 -19.93
N THR A 452 -6.74 12.65 -20.24
CA THR A 452 -6.55 11.31 -20.81
C THR A 452 -5.74 10.42 -19.89
N MET A 453 -5.83 9.11 -20.08
CA MET A 453 -5.15 8.11 -19.24
C MET A 453 -4.01 7.45 -20.00
N MET A 454 -2.96 7.12 -19.27
CA MET A 454 -1.82 6.33 -19.73
C MET A 454 -1.56 5.16 -18.81
N LEU A 455 -1.02 4.10 -19.41
CA LEU A 455 -0.57 2.91 -18.70
C LEU A 455 0.76 3.18 -18.01
N SER A 456 0.84 2.92 -16.71
CA SER A 456 2.12 2.78 -16.00
C SER A 456 2.55 1.32 -16.04
N PRO A 457 3.55 0.91 -16.84
CA PRO A 457 3.89 -0.49 -17.09
C PRO A 457 4.72 -1.14 -15.96
N LYS A 458 4.71 -0.52 -14.77
CA LYS A 458 5.43 -1.04 -13.60
C LYS A 458 4.67 -2.23 -13.02
N PHE A 459 5.41 -3.12 -12.36
CA PHE A 459 4.87 -4.25 -11.62
C PHE A 459 4.40 -3.80 -10.22
N GLU A 460 3.28 -4.36 -9.75
CA GLU A 460 2.74 -4.16 -8.40
C GLU A 460 2.38 -5.53 -7.79
N ALA A 461 3.05 -5.91 -6.71
CA ALA A 461 3.13 -7.31 -6.30
C ALA A 461 1.84 -7.89 -5.71
N LEU A 462 1.07 -7.09 -4.93
CA LEU A 462 -0.13 -7.58 -4.29
C LEU A 462 -1.23 -7.79 -5.32
N GLY A 463 -1.48 -6.82 -6.20
CA GLY A 463 -2.49 -6.92 -7.26
C GLY A 463 -2.23 -8.10 -8.20
N GLU A 464 -0.97 -8.38 -8.51
CA GLU A 464 -0.55 -9.54 -9.31
C GLU A 464 -0.83 -10.86 -8.60
N ALA A 465 -0.46 -10.95 -7.32
CA ALA A 465 -0.77 -12.13 -6.51
C ALA A 465 -2.29 -12.35 -6.41
N LEU A 466 -3.07 -11.30 -6.15
CA LEU A 466 -4.53 -11.38 -6.05
C LEU A 466 -5.17 -11.73 -7.40
N ALA A 467 -4.63 -11.25 -8.52
CA ALA A 467 -5.13 -11.61 -9.85
C ALA A 467 -5.02 -13.12 -10.11
N VAL A 468 -3.93 -13.74 -9.66
CA VAL A 468 -3.75 -15.21 -9.68
C VAL A 468 -4.71 -15.89 -8.69
N LEU A 469 -4.79 -15.40 -7.46
CA LEU A 469 -5.57 -16.05 -6.40
C LEU A 469 -7.08 -16.04 -6.66
N PHE A 470 -7.60 -14.97 -7.26
CA PHE A 470 -9.03 -14.81 -7.57
C PHE A 470 -9.38 -15.14 -9.03
N ASP A 471 -8.44 -15.75 -9.77
CA ASP A 471 -8.64 -16.19 -11.16
C ASP A 471 -9.07 -15.04 -12.09
N VAL A 472 -8.54 -13.83 -11.89
CA VAL A 472 -8.66 -12.73 -12.85
C VAL A 472 -7.82 -13.02 -14.08
N SER A 473 -6.60 -13.53 -13.87
CA SER A 473 -5.79 -14.20 -14.88
C SER A 473 -6.27 -15.64 -15.08
N ASP A 474 -6.32 -16.11 -16.33
CA ASP A 474 -6.48 -17.53 -16.60
C ASP A 474 -5.24 -18.34 -16.15
N SER A 475 -5.31 -19.67 -16.21
CA SER A 475 -4.21 -20.52 -15.72
C SER A 475 -2.89 -20.30 -16.46
N LYS A 476 -2.93 -19.98 -17.76
CA LYS A 476 -1.73 -19.71 -18.56
C LYS A 476 -1.11 -18.38 -18.12
N ARG A 477 -1.91 -17.32 -18.07
CA ARG A 477 -1.47 -16.01 -17.59
C ARG A 477 -0.96 -16.07 -16.15
N SER A 478 -1.62 -16.84 -15.29
CA SER A 478 -1.20 -17.01 -13.90
C SER A 478 0.19 -17.64 -13.78
N ALA A 479 0.47 -18.69 -14.58
CA ALA A 479 1.81 -19.28 -14.64
C ALA A 479 2.85 -18.30 -15.22
N GLU A 480 2.48 -17.49 -16.21
CA GLU A 480 3.35 -16.46 -16.78
C GLU A 480 3.68 -15.37 -15.76
N ILE A 481 2.71 -14.86 -14.99
CA ILE A 481 2.91 -13.84 -13.94
C ILE A 481 3.97 -14.33 -12.96
N VAL A 482 3.78 -15.49 -12.34
CA VAL A 482 4.72 -16.00 -11.32
C VAL A 482 6.12 -16.24 -11.91
N THR A 483 6.21 -16.60 -13.19
CA THR A 483 7.49 -16.90 -13.85
C THR A 483 8.22 -15.63 -14.30
N LYS A 484 7.50 -14.62 -14.80
CA LYS A 484 8.07 -13.44 -15.47
C LYS A 484 8.15 -12.20 -14.59
N SER A 485 7.38 -12.12 -13.50
CA SER A 485 7.42 -10.96 -12.61
C SER A 485 8.80 -10.76 -11.98
N PRO A 486 9.26 -9.50 -11.85
CA PRO A 486 10.58 -9.18 -11.34
C PRO A 486 10.69 -9.47 -9.84
N ILE A 487 11.61 -10.34 -9.45
CA ILE A 487 11.90 -10.66 -8.04
C ILE A 487 13.31 -10.18 -7.69
N VAL A 488 13.43 -9.32 -6.69
CA VAL A 488 14.72 -8.77 -6.23
C VAL A 488 15.39 -9.72 -5.22
N PRO A 489 16.68 -9.53 -4.84
CA PRO A 489 17.41 -10.52 -4.06
C PRO A 489 16.79 -10.92 -2.72
N PHE A 490 16.09 -10.01 -2.06
CA PHE A 490 15.47 -10.23 -0.74
C PHE A 490 13.99 -10.63 -0.78
N GLY A 491 13.37 -10.67 -1.97
CA GLY A 491 11.95 -11.02 -2.12
C GLY A 491 11.26 -10.25 -3.25
N THR A 492 9.93 -10.27 -3.23
CA THR A 492 9.10 -9.51 -4.16
C THR A 492 8.91 -8.10 -3.61
N ALA A 493 9.49 -7.10 -4.29
CA ALA A 493 9.27 -5.70 -3.94
C ALA A 493 7.82 -5.28 -4.21
N CYS A 494 7.28 -4.38 -3.40
CA CYS A 494 5.89 -3.91 -3.54
C CYS A 494 5.62 -3.33 -4.93
N VAL A 495 6.58 -2.58 -5.48
CA VAL A 495 6.58 -2.08 -6.86
C VAL A 495 7.93 -2.30 -7.54
N TYR A 496 7.96 -2.41 -8.87
CA TYR A 496 9.20 -2.48 -9.64
C TYR A 496 9.05 -1.94 -11.08
N PRO A 497 10.03 -1.19 -11.63
CA PRO A 497 11.21 -0.65 -10.94
C PRO A 497 10.86 0.37 -9.86
N GLN A 498 11.80 0.68 -8.98
CA GLN A 498 11.65 1.68 -7.94
C GLN A 498 11.62 3.11 -8.51
N ILE A 499 11.07 4.05 -7.74
CA ILE A 499 11.05 5.49 -8.04
C ILE A 499 12.30 6.15 -7.44
N PRO A 500 13.10 6.89 -8.23
CA PRO A 500 14.31 7.54 -7.72
C PRO A 500 13.95 8.69 -6.75
N GLY A 501 14.87 9.01 -5.84
CA GLY A 501 14.73 10.14 -4.91
C GLY A 501 13.61 10.01 -3.87
N ILE A 502 13.10 8.80 -3.63
CA ILE A 502 12.07 8.48 -2.64
C ILE A 502 12.64 7.49 -1.60
N PRO A 503 12.64 7.84 -0.30
CA PRO A 503 13.11 6.93 0.74
C PRO A 503 12.27 5.63 0.82
N PRO A 504 12.86 4.51 1.26
CA PRO A 504 12.17 3.22 1.28
C PRO A 504 10.95 3.19 2.22
N TYR A 505 9.81 2.75 1.72
CA TYR A 505 8.66 2.31 2.51
C TYR A 505 7.75 1.41 1.66
N HIS A 506 6.87 2.00 0.84
CA HIS A 506 6.14 1.30 -0.22
C HIS A 506 7.01 1.20 -1.48
N ASN A 507 7.62 2.32 -1.89
CA ASN A 507 8.70 2.31 -2.85
C ASN A 507 9.89 1.61 -2.23
N ASN A 508 10.57 0.78 -3.02
CA ASN A 508 11.82 0.17 -2.61
C ASN A 508 11.73 -0.64 -1.29
N GLY A 509 10.53 -1.11 -0.98
CA GLY A 509 10.23 -1.91 0.19
C GLY A 509 9.74 -3.31 -0.19
N ILE A 510 10.01 -4.25 0.70
CA ILE A 510 9.43 -5.59 0.70
C ILE A 510 8.62 -5.73 1.98
N TRP A 511 7.35 -6.07 1.84
CA TRP A 511 6.41 -6.26 2.95
C TRP A 511 6.10 -7.76 3.08
N PRO A 512 6.37 -8.40 4.25
CA PRO A 512 6.20 -9.84 4.40
C PRO A 512 4.80 -10.36 4.08
N PHE A 513 3.75 -9.56 4.29
CA PHE A 513 2.39 -9.95 3.94
C PHE A 513 2.16 -10.01 2.43
N VAL A 514 2.74 -9.07 1.66
CA VAL A 514 2.67 -9.07 0.20
C VAL A 514 3.42 -10.29 -0.33
N GLN A 515 4.59 -10.57 0.25
CA GLN A 515 5.32 -11.80 0.00
C GLN A 515 4.48 -13.04 0.31
N ALA A 516 3.69 -13.05 1.39
CA ALA A 516 2.83 -14.17 1.73
C ALA A 516 1.75 -14.42 0.66
N TYR A 517 1.06 -13.37 0.18
CA TYR A 517 0.13 -13.51 -0.95
C TYR A 517 0.83 -14.01 -2.22
N TRP A 518 2.01 -13.47 -2.53
CA TRP A 518 2.83 -13.94 -3.65
C TRP A 518 3.18 -15.43 -3.53
N ASN A 519 3.54 -15.89 -2.33
CA ASN A 519 3.86 -17.30 -2.07
C ASN A 519 2.63 -18.20 -2.26
N ILE A 520 1.45 -17.77 -1.82
CA ILE A 520 0.21 -18.53 -2.03
C ILE A 520 -0.12 -18.58 -3.55
N ALA A 521 0.12 -17.51 -4.30
CA ALA A 521 -0.03 -17.51 -5.76
C ALA A 521 0.98 -18.44 -6.45
N ALA A 522 2.23 -18.47 -5.99
CA ALA A 522 3.25 -19.41 -6.47
C ALA A 522 2.88 -20.86 -6.16
N ALA A 523 2.34 -21.14 -4.97
CA ALA A 523 1.84 -22.46 -4.61
C ALA A 523 0.65 -22.87 -5.50
N LYS A 524 -0.34 -21.99 -5.69
CA LYS A 524 -1.52 -22.23 -6.55
C LYS A 524 -1.13 -22.56 -8.01
N THR A 525 -0.08 -21.93 -8.52
CA THR A 525 0.43 -22.18 -9.89
C THR A 525 1.42 -23.35 -9.97
N GLY A 526 1.79 -23.95 -8.85
CA GLY A 526 2.75 -25.05 -8.79
C GLY A 526 4.19 -24.64 -9.10
N ASN A 527 4.54 -23.34 -8.97
CA ASN A 527 5.90 -22.86 -9.21
C ASN A 527 6.76 -23.01 -7.94
N GLY A 528 7.42 -24.15 -7.80
CA GLY A 528 8.26 -24.46 -6.63
C GLY A 528 9.48 -23.56 -6.49
N THR A 529 10.10 -23.14 -7.60
CA THR A 529 11.28 -22.26 -7.56
C THR A 529 10.96 -20.89 -6.97
N ALA A 530 9.84 -20.29 -7.41
CA ALA A 530 9.38 -19.02 -6.84
C ALA A 530 8.94 -19.18 -5.37
N LEU A 531 8.27 -20.29 -5.04
CA LEU A 531 7.81 -20.56 -3.68
C LEU A 531 8.96 -20.76 -2.69
N GLU A 532 10.02 -21.50 -3.05
CA GLU A 532 11.17 -21.72 -2.17
C GLU A 532 11.88 -20.41 -1.81
N GLN A 533 12.11 -19.55 -2.81
CA GLN A 533 12.62 -18.18 -2.58
C GLN A 533 11.67 -17.36 -1.71
N GLY A 534 10.38 -17.45 -1.98
CA GLY A 534 9.36 -16.72 -1.25
C GLY A 534 9.25 -17.09 0.23
N LEU A 535 9.35 -18.39 0.57
CA LEU A 535 9.40 -18.87 1.95
C LEU A 535 10.65 -18.33 2.66
N ALA A 536 11.79 -18.37 1.99
CA ALA A 536 13.04 -17.83 2.52
C ALA A 536 12.95 -16.32 2.78
N SER A 537 12.23 -15.58 1.93
CA SER A 537 12.02 -14.13 2.03
C SER A 537 11.11 -13.73 3.20
N ILE A 538 10.34 -14.67 3.78
CA ILE A 538 9.56 -14.47 5.03
C ILE A 538 10.38 -14.92 6.24
N TYR A 539 10.99 -16.10 6.18
CA TYR A 539 11.68 -16.67 7.35
C TYR A 539 12.99 -15.95 7.68
N ARG A 540 13.73 -15.47 6.67
CA ARG A 540 14.97 -14.71 6.88
C ARG A 540 14.76 -13.47 7.76
N PRO A 541 13.90 -12.50 7.40
CA PRO A 541 13.74 -11.29 8.21
C PRO A 541 13.18 -11.60 9.61
N ALA A 542 12.18 -12.48 9.73
CA ALA A 542 11.60 -12.80 11.03
C ALA A 542 12.61 -13.47 11.99
N ALA A 543 13.51 -14.32 11.48
CA ALA A 543 14.56 -14.95 12.27
C ALA A 543 15.67 -13.96 12.65
N LEU A 544 16.17 -13.17 11.68
CA LEU A 544 17.24 -12.20 11.94
C LEU A 544 16.78 -11.07 12.88
N PHE A 545 15.56 -10.56 12.70
CA PHE A 545 15.04 -9.45 13.49
C PHE A 545 14.37 -9.89 14.79
N LEU A 546 14.10 -11.19 14.92
CA LEU A 546 13.42 -11.80 16.06
C LEU A 546 12.01 -11.22 16.33
N THR A 547 11.36 -10.72 15.27
CA THR A 547 9.98 -10.22 15.26
C THR A 547 9.46 -10.21 13.81
N ASN A 548 8.14 -10.31 13.64
CA ASN A 548 7.53 -10.08 12.33
C ASN A 548 7.39 -8.57 12.06
N LYS A 549 8.46 -7.95 11.52
CA LYS A 549 8.48 -6.54 11.09
C LYS A 549 7.46 -6.24 9.99
N GLU A 550 7.00 -4.99 9.92
CA GLU A 550 6.09 -4.50 8.88
C GLU A 550 6.71 -4.54 7.47
N ASN A 551 7.94 -4.05 7.34
CA ASN A 551 8.64 -3.96 6.05
C ASN A 551 10.17 -3.98 6.21
N PHE A 552 10.88 -4.09 5.09
CA PHE A 552 12.34 -3.90 5.01
C PHE A 552 12.75 -3.45 3.59
N VAL A 553 13.96 -2.90 3.47
CA VAL A 553 14.49 -2.30 2.25
C VAL A 553 14.82 -3.36 1.19
N ALA A 554 14.45 -3.10 -0.07
CA ALA A 554 14.61 -4.05 -1.16
C ALA A 554 16.07 -4.24 -1.63
N GLU A 555 16.95 -3.23 -1.48
CA GLU A 555 18.37 -3.34 -1.86
C GLU A 555 19.19 -4.21 -0.93
N ASP A 556 19.03 -4.06 0.38
CA ASP A 556 19.97 -4.58 1.39
C ASP A 556 19.30 -5.50 2.42
N GLY A 557 17.97 -5.55 2.43
CA GLY A 557 17.20 -6.38 3.35
C GLY A 557 17.18 -5.86 4.78
N ASP A 558 17.58 -4.62 5.05
CA ASP A 558 17.57 -4.03 6.39
C ASP A 558 16.23 -3.36 6.74
N TYR A 559 15.86 -3.38 8.02
CA TYR A 559 14.60 -2.77 8.49
C TYR A 559 14.76 -1.30 8.93
N MET A 560 15.98 -0.84 9.28
CA MET A 560 16.17 0.54 9.75
C MET A 560 16.22 1.57 8.62
N GLY A 561 16.42 1.12 7.38
CA GLY A 561 16.43 2.01 6.21
C GLY A 561 15.04 2.43 5.73
N THR A 562 13.95 1.92 6.32
CA THR A 562 12.58 2.32 5.96
C THR A 562 12.10 3.54 6.74
N GLU A 563 11.20 4.34 6.16
CA GLU A 563 10.73 5.58 6.79
C GLU A 563 9.95 5.32 8.09
N VAL A 564 9.08 4.31 8.08
CA VAL A 564 8.34 3.83 9.25
C VAL A 564 8.22 2.30 9.23
N ASN A 565 8.13 1.71 10.41
CA ASN A 565 8.10 0.27 10.61
C ASN A 565 7.50 -0.04 11.99
N SER A 566 6.97 -1.24 12.18
CA SER A 566 6.52 -1.75 13.47
C SER A 566 7.03 -3.17 13.71
N ASP A 567 7.42 -3.45 14.95
CA ASP A 567 7.46 -4.83 15.46
C ASP A 567 6.05 -5.38 15.59
N GLU A 568 5.94 -6.70 15.77
CA GLU A 568 4.67 -7.36 16.05
C GLU A 568 3.62 -6.93 15.01
N MET A 569 3.97 -6.87 13.72
CA MET A 569 3.04 -6.34 12.72
C MET A 569 2.01 -7.41 12.37
N LEU A 570 0.71 -7.09 12.58
CA LEU A 570 -0.41 -8.01 12.39
C LEU A 570 -0.41 -8.67 11.00
N TRP A 571 -0.10 -7.88 9.97
CA TRP A 571 0.05 -8.34 8.60
C TRP A 571 1.13 -9.40 8.44
N SER A 572 2.32 -9.12 8.97
CA SER A 572 3.51 -9.94 8.78
C SER A 572 3.45 -11.22 9.60
N LEU A 573 2.99 -11.16 10.85
CA LEU A 573 2.75 -12.36 11.65
C LEU A 573 1.66 -13.24 11.01
N SER A 574 0.63 -12.63 10.40
CA SER A 574 -0.41 -13.37 9.68
C SER A 574 0.14 -14.01 8.41
N GLY A 575 1.00 -13.30 7.68
CA GLY A 575 1.69 -13.81 6.48
C GLY A 575 2.62 -14.97 6.79
N ASN A 576 3.33 -14.93 7.91
CA ASN A 576 4.17 -16.04 8.38
C ASN A 576 3.32 -17.29 8.65
N MET A 577 2.25 -17.15 9.43
CA MET A 577 1.33 -18.26 9.73
C MET A 577 0.60 -18.80 8.48
N ALA A 578 0.34 -17.95 7.49
CA ALA A 578 -0.26 -18.37 6.22
C ALA A 578 0.59 -19.41 5.46
N MET A 579 1.92 -19.43 5.66
CA MET A 579 2.79 -20.45 5.05
C MET A 579 2.46 -21.86 5.58
N ILE A 580 1.99 -21.97 6.81
CA ILE A 580 1.53 -23.25 7.36
C ILE A 580 0.14 -23.57 6.80
N TYR A 581 -0.83 -22.67 6.99
CA TYR A 581 -2.23 -22.97 6.68
C TYR A 581 -2.51 -23.07 5.18
N HIS A 582 -2.07 -22.10 4.38
CA HIS A 582 -2.42 -21.98 2.97
C HIS A 582 -1.36 -22.56 2.01
N VAL A 583 -0.12 -22.73 2.45
CA VAL A 583 0.94 -23.33 1.61
C VAL A 583 1.18 -24.79 2.00
N PHE A 584 1.67 -25.09 3.20
CA PHE A 584 2.01 -26.47 3.56
C PHE A 584 0.78 -27.38 3.62
N TYR A 585 -0.29 -26.97 4.30
CA TYR A 585 -1.53 -27.77 4.34
C TYR A 585 -2.49 -27.45 3.19
N GLY A 586 -2.37 -26.28 2.56
CA GLY A 586 -3.25 -25.87 1.47
C GLY A 586 -4.73 -25.85 1.86
N ILE A 587 -5.04 -25.38 3.07
CA ILE A 587 -6.39 -25.35 3.62
C ILE A 587 -7.26 -24.39 2.82
N SER A 588 -8.40 -24.90 2.34
CA SER A 588 -9.48 -24.12 1.74
C SER A 588 -10.83 -24.62 2.28
N ILE A 589 -11.76 -23.71 2.53
CA ILE A 589 -13.11 -24.05 2.99
C ILE A 589 -14.12 -23.39 2.05
N ASP A 590 -15.00 -24.21 1.47
CA ASP A 590 -16.02 -23.71 0.55
C ASP A 590 -17.25 -23.16 1.29
N ARG A 591 -18.18 -22.59 0.51
CA ARG A 591 -19.43 -22.00 1.04
C ARG A 591 -20.37 -22.98 1.73
N ASN A 592 -20.17 -24.29 1.53
CA ASN A 592 -20.95 -25.39 2.09
C ASN A 592 -20.24 -26.07 3.27
N GLY A 593 -19.09 -25.54 3.72
CA GLY A 593 -18.32 -26.14 4.80
C GLY A 593 -17.54 -27.38 4.40
N VAL A 594 -17.21 -27.55 3.12
CA VAL A 594 -16.26 -28.57 2.67
C VAL A 594 -14.86 -28.01 2.84
N LEU A 595 -14.09 -28.60 3.76
CA LEU A 595 -12.67 -28.34 3.96
C LEU A 595 -11.86 -29.24 3.02
N SER A 596 -11.11 -28.65 2.10
CA SER A 596 -10.21 -29.36 1.17
C SER A 596 -8.74 -29.01 1.44
N PHE A 597 -7.86 -29.92 1.02
CA PHE A 597 -6.42 -29.79 1.21
C PHE A 597 -5.67 -29.80 -0.13
N HIS A 598 -4.87 -28.76 -0.37
CA HIS A 598 -4.01 -28.60 -1.55
C HIS A 598 -2.55 -28.33 -1.13
N PRO A 599 -1.94 -29.25 -0.36
CA PRO A 599 -0.61 -29.05 0.21
C PRO A 599 0.44 -28.81 -0.87
N THR A 600 1.31 -27.84 -0.65
CA THR A 600 2.45 -27.54 -1.53
C THR A 600 3.71 -27.40 -0.69
N VAL A 601 4.60 -28.38 -0.78
CA VAL A 601 5.82 -28.47 0.04
C VAL A 601 7.03 -28.60 -0.88
N PRO A 602 7.92 -27.60 -0.99
CA PRO A 602 9.16 -27.76 -1.74
C PRO A 602 10.01 -28.90 -1.17
N ALA A 603 10.81 -29.56 -2.01
CA ALA A 603 11.61 -30.73 -1.61
C ALA A 603 12.57 -30.43 -0.44
N ALA A 604 13.14 -29.23 -0.39
CA ALA A 604 14.00 -28.78 0.70
C ALA A 604 13.26 -28.75 2.06
N TYR A 605 11.94 -28.54 2.03
CA TYR A 605 11.07 -28.49 3.21
C TYR A 605 10.43 -29.86 3.54
N LYS A 606 10.94 -30.97 3.02
CA LYS A 606 10.47 -32.33 3.35
C LYS A 606 10.56 -32.63 4.86
N GLY A 607 9.78 -33.61 5.30
CA GLY A 607 9.71 -34.07 6.68
C GLY A 607 8.27 -34.15 7.17
N VAL A 608 8.08 -34.53 8.42
CA VAL A 608 6.78 -34.60 9.07
C VAL A 608 6.40 -33.22 9.61
N LYS A 609 5.13 -32.84 9.42
CA LYS A 609 4.50 -31.64 9.98
C LYS A 609 3.20 -32.05 10.66
N GLU A 610 3.02 -31.66 11.91
CA GLU A 610 1.80 -31.92 12.69
C GLU A 610 1.16 -30.61 13.12
N LEU A 611 -0.13 -30.47 12.81
CA LEU A 611 -0.98 -29.37 13.24
C LEU A 611 -2.09 -29.95 14.11
N LYS A 612 -2.10 -29.61 15.40
CA LYS A 612 -3.05 -30.13 16.40
C LYS A 612 -3.95 -29.03 16.93
N ASN A 613 -5.12 -29.43 17.42
CA ASN A 613 -6.11 -28.53 18.02
C ASN A 613 -6.62 -27.43 17.07
N LEU A 614 -6.62 -27.70 15.76
CA LEU A 614 -7.18 -26.79 14.78
C LEU A 614 -8.71 -26.82 14.90
N LYS A 615 -9.31 -25.69 15.28
CA LYS A 615 -10.76 -25.57 15.44
C LYS A 615 -11.38 -24.89 14.22
N LEU A 616 -12.27 -25.59 13.54
CA LEU A 616 -13.04 -25.08 12.41
C LEU A 616 -14.49 -25.51 12.56
N TRP A 617 -15.40 -24.54 12.62
CA TRP A 617 -16.81 -24.80 12.95
C TRP A 617 -16.90 -25.55 14.30
N ASN A 618 -17.62 -26.67 14.34
CA ASN A 618 -17.72 -27.55 15.51
C ASN A 618 -16.70 -28.70 15.48
N ASN A 619 -15.63 -28.58 14.68
CA ASN A 619 -14.60 -29.62 14.53
C ASN A 619 -13.31 -29.24 15.25
N GLU A 620 -12.64 -30.25 15.80
CA GLU A 620 -11.29 -30.17 16.33
C GLU A 620 -10.42 -31.16 15.54
N LEU A 621 -9.49 -30.63 14.76
CA LEU A 621 -8.71 -31.38 13.78
C LEU A 621 -7.27 -31.55 14.25
N SER A 622 -6.74 -32.75 14.03
CA SER A 622 -5.30 -33.05 14.09
C SER A 622 -4.85 -33.51 12.72
N ILE A 623 -3.94 -32.78 12.08
CA ILE A 623 -3.51 -33.01 10.70
C ILE A 623 -2.01 -33.32 10.69
N LYS A 624 -1.66 -34.51 10.22
CA LYS A 624 -0.28 -34.94 9.98
C LYS A 624 -0.01 -34.92 8.48
N LEU A 625 1.04 -34.22 8.08
CA LEU A 625 1.51 -34.12 6.70
C LEU A 625 2.94 -34.68 6.60
N SER A 626 3.19 -35.52 5.60
CA SER A 626 4.52 -36.07 5.32
C SER A 626 4.81 -36.11 3.82
N GLY A 627 6.11 -36.12 3.47
CA GLY A 627 6.59 -36.06 2.09
C GLY A 627 6.76 -34.64 1.57
N PHE A 628 6.97 -34.52 0.25
CA PHE A 628 7.06 -33.23 -0.44
C PHE A 628 6.35 -33.24 -1.80
N GLY A 629 6.21 -32.07 -2.40
CA GLY A 629 5.51 -31.84 -3.65
C GLY A 629 4.13 -31.22 -3.47
N ASN A 630 3.30 -31.36 -4.50
CA ASN A 630 1.93 -30.84 -4.54
C ASN A 630 0.89 -31.87 -4.98
N LYS A 631 1.28 -33.15 -5.04
CA LYS A 631 0.38 -34.27 -5.32
C LYS A 631 0.24 -35.11 -4.06
N ILE A 632 -1.01 -35.40 -3.70
CA ILE A 632 -1.33 -36.29 -2.59
C ILE A 632 -1.27 -37.73 -3.10
N LYS A 633 -0.53 -38.58 -2.39
CA LYS A 633 -0.42 -40.03 -2.61
C LYS A 633 -1.42 -40.82 -1.78
N SER A 634 -1.62 -40.42 -0.53
CA SER A 634 -2.62 -41.00 0.37
C SER A 634 -3.18 -39.92 1.28
N PHE A 635 -4.46 -40.04 1.58
CA PHE A 635 -5.20 -39.15 2.45
C PHE A 635 -6.17 -40.00 3.25
N THR A 636 -6.09 -39.92 4.56
CA THR A 636 -6.99 -40.66 5.44
C THR A 636 -7.66 -39.73 6.45
N ILE A 637 -8.92 -40.02 6.75
CA ILE A 637 -9.69 -39.40 7.83
C ILE A 637 -10.02 -40.51 8.82
N ASP A 638 -9.60 -40.35 10.08
CA ASP A 638 -9.80 -41.32 11.15
C ASP A 638 -9.33 -42.74 10.78
N GLY A 639 -8.23 -42.82 10.00
CA GLY A 639 -7.62 -44.06 9.52
C GLY A 639 -8.29 -44.68 8.29
N VAL A 640 -9.34 -44.05 7.75
CA VAL A 640 -10.05 -44.51 6.54
C VAL A 640 -9.60 -43.67 5.35
N GLN A 641 -9.22 -44.33 4.25
CA GLN A 641 -8.82 -43.68 2.99
C GLN A 641 -9.98 -42.83 2.42
N ASP A 642 -9.66 -41.61 1.98
CA ASP A 642 -10.57 -40.71 1.29
C ASP A 642 -9.89 -40.07 0.07
N ASP A 643 -10.40 -40.34 -1.13
CA ASP A 643 -9.82 -39.89 -2.39
C ASP A 643 -10.26 -38.47 -2.79
N ALA A 644 -11.22 -37.88 -2.06
CA ALA A 644 -11.66 -36.51 -2.30
C ALA A 644 -10.72 -35.48 -1.67
N HIS A 645 -9.84 -35.92 -0.75
CA HIS A 645 -8.92 -35.06 0.02
C HIS A 645 -9.67 -33.94 0.74
N ALA A 646 -10.87 -34.24 1.22
CA ALA A 646 -11.79 -33.26 1.76
C ALA A 646 -12.66 -33.84 2.87
N ILE A 647 -13.10 -32.98 3.78
CA ILE A 647 -13.99 -33.32 4.90
C ILE A 647 -15.12 -32.30 5.00
N SER A 648 -16.34 -32.77 5.27
CA SER A 648 -17.47 -31.89 5.59
C SER A 648 -17.41 -31.48 7.06
N LEU A 649 -17.42 -30.17 7.31
CA LEU A 649 -17.39 -29.60 8.66
C LEU A 649 -18.77 -29.59 9.34
N GLU A 650 -19.86 -29.85 8.62
CA GLU A 650 -21.23 -29.75 9.13
C GLU A 650 -21.51 -30.71 10.30
N LYS A 651 -20.90 -31.90 10.28
CA LYS A 651 -21.16 -32.94 11.28
C LYS A 651 -20.51 -32.65 12.63
N GLY A 652 -19.46 -31.81 12.65
CA GLY A 652 -18.65 -31.57 13.84
C GLY A 652 -17.90 -32.83 14.31
N GLY A 653 -17.07 -32.66 15.33
CA GLY A 653 -16.39 -33.78 15.98
C GLY A 653 -14.86 -33.63 16.03
N ARG A 654 -14.21 -34.71 16.47
CA ARG A 654 -12.75 -34.79 16.54
C ARG A 654 -12.26 -35.69 15.43
N HIS A 655 -11.38 -35.18 14.59
CA HIS A 655 -10.88 -35.92 13.43
C HIS A 655 -9.35 -35.90 13.38
N SER A 656 -8.79 -37.06 13.03
CA SER A 656 -7.38 -37.22 12.70
C SER A 656 -7.24 -37.36 11.19
N ILE A 657 -6.47 -36.47 10.57
CA ILE A 657 -6.21 -36.46 9.14
C ILE A 657 -4.73 -36.78 8.91
N GLU A 658 -4.44 -37.75 8.05
CA GLU A 658 -3.07 -38.02 7.59
C GLU A 658 -2.97 -37.79 6.09
N ILE A 659 -2.02 -36.96 5.69
CA ILE A 659 -1.73 -36.59 4.30
C ILE A 659 -0.30 -37.03 3.98
N ILE A 660 -0.16 -37.88 2.96
CA ILE A 660 1.14 -38.34 2.44
C ILE A 660 1.27 -37.81 1.02
N LEU A 661 2.31 -37.03 0.76
CA LEU A 661 2.61 -36.51 -0.57
C LEU A 661 3.31 -37.57 -1.44
N ALA A 662 3.25 -37.35 -2.75
CA ALA A 662 3.81 -38.26 -3.76
C ALA A 662 5.32 -38.08 -3.99
N ASP A 663 5.97 -37.19 -3.23
CA ASP A 663 7.39 -36.86 -3.35
C ASP A 663 7.76 -36.37 -4.76
N ASN A 664 6.87 -35.58 -5.36
CA ASN A 664 7.09 -34.96 -6.65
C ASN A 664 7.79 -33.61 -6.48
N ASP A 665 9.00 -33.46 -6.99
CA ASP A 665 9.71 -32.18 -6.90
C ASP A 665 9.06 -31.11 -7.79
N ILE A 666 8.51 -30.07 -7.15
CA ILE A 666 7.82 -28.94 -7.78
C ILE A 666 8.78 -27.83 -8.23
N THR A 667 10.08 -27.93 -7.91
CA THR A 667 11.08 -26.98 -8.39
C THR A 667 11.56 -27.33 -9.80
N THR A 668 11.61 -28.63 -10.13
CA THR A 668 11.99 -29.14 -11.45
C THR A 668 11.13 -28.55 -12.57
N GLY A 669 11.76 -27.87 -13.54
CA GLY A 669 11.08 -27.29 -14.71
C GLY A 669 10.36 -25.96 -14.44
N THR A 670 10.49 -25.40 -13.24
CA THR A 670 9.96 -24.08 -12.88
C THR A 670 11.08 -23.05 -12.80
N SER A 671 10.76 -21.76 -12.82
CA SER A 671 11.75 -20.68 -12.70
C SER A 671 11.17 -19.45 -12.03
N SER A 672 12.06 -18.59 -11.53
CA SER A 672 11.76 -17.28 -10.93
C SER A 672 12.62 -16.22 -11.64
N ASN A 673 12.01 -15.13 -12.11
CA ASN A 673 12.71 -14.05 -12.78
C ASN A 673 13.44 -13.15 -11.77
N LYS A 674 14.61 -13.63 -11.32
CA LYS A 674 15.49 -12.88 -10.42
C LYS A 674 16.14 -11.72 -11.18
N VAL A 675 15.93 -10.50 -10.68
CA VAL A 675 16.49 -9.27 -11.23
C VAL A 675 17.27 -8.50 -10.17
N ALA A 676 18.19 -7.65 -10.58
CA ALA A 676 18.80 -6.67 -9.67
C ALA A 676 17.76 -5.62 -9.24
N ASN A 677 17.88 -5.07 -8.03
CA ASN A 677 17.06 -3.91 -7.70
C ASN A 677 17.44 -2.74 -8.62
N ARG A 678 16.44 -1.98 -9.06
CA ARG A 678 16.60 -0.93 -10.08
C ARG A 678 15.58 0.18 -9.88
N PHE A 679 16.00 1.38 -10.23
CA PHE A 679 15.16 2.57 -10.33
C PHE A 679 14.91 2.93 -11.80
N HIS A 680 13.73 3.46 -12.11
CA HIS A 680 13.51 4.14 -13.39
C HIS A 680 14.09 5.56 -13.36
N LEU A 681 14.05 6.26 -14.49
CA LEU A 681 14.53 7.65 -14.59
C LEU A 681 13.60 8.63 -13.87
N GLU A 682 14.16 9.77 -13.46
CA GLU A 682 13.38 10.91 -12.93
C GLU A 682 12.28 11.35 -13.91
N THR A 683 11.17 11.84 -13.35
CA THR A 683 10.03 12.30 -14.16
C THR A 683 10.40 13.64 -14.82
N PRO A 684 10.31 13.79 -16.16
CA PRO A 684 10.59 15.07 -16.81
C PRO A 684 9.68 16.19 -16.30
N GLN A 685 10.24 17.38 -16.16
CA GLN A 685 9.47 18.60 -15.88
C GLN A 685 9.31 19.37 -17.19
N ALA A 686 8.10 19.34 -17.74
CA ALA A 686 7.78 19.99 -19.01
C ALA A 686 7.07 21.33 -18.75
N GLU A 687 7.41 22.32 -19.55
CA GLU A 687 6.82 23.65 -19.53
C GLU A 687 6.48 24.08 -20.96
N LEU A 688 5.48 24.95 -21.10
CA LEU A 688 5.12 25.54 -22.39
C LEU A 688 5.66 26.98 -22.50
N LYS A 689 6.56 27.21 -23.45
CA LYS A 689 7.12 28.53 -23.78
C LYS A 689 6.66 28.95 -25.17
N GLY A 690 5.57 29.71 -25.22
CA GLY A 690 4.90 30.04 -26.48
C GLY A 690 4.25 28.80 -27.10
N GLU A 691 4.73 28.36 -28.27
CA GLU A 691 4.29 27.13 -28.94
C GLU A 691 5.27 25.96 -28.73
N GLU A 692 6.31 26.14 -27.92
CA GLU A 692 7.34 25.13 -27.68
C GLU A 692 7.18 24.47 -26.31
N LEU A 693 6.99 23.16 -26.30
CA LEU A 693 7.11 22.33 -25.11
C LEU A 693 8.59 22.12 -24.81
N THR A 694 9.07 22.54 -23.65
CA THR A 694 10.48 22.43 -23.24
C THR A 694 10.62 21.68 -21.93
N TRP A 695 11.67 20.89 -21.78
CA TRP A 695 12.01 20.21 -20.52
C TRP A 695 13.53 20.20 -20.30
N GLU A 696 13.96 19.86 -19.10
CA GLU A 696 15.39 19.68 -18.80
C GLU A 696 15.88 18.28 -19.16
N LYS A 697 17.19 18.15 -19.43
CA LYS A 697 17.80 16.87 -19.71
C LYS A 697 17.82 16.00 -18.44
N VAL A 698 17.00 14.97 -18.42
CA VAL A 698 17.03 13.90 -17.42
C VAL A 698 18.31 13.07 -17.54
N GLU A 699 19.04 12.90 -16.42
CA GLU A 699 20.24 12.08 -16.35
C GLU A 699 19.96 10.61 -16.73
N GLY A 700 20.84 9.99 -17.51
CA GLY A 700 20.67 8.61 -17.99
C GLY A 700 19.68 8.40 -19.14
N ALA A 701 18.90 9.42 -19.51
CA ALA A 701 17.98 9.36 -20.65
C ALA A 701 18.72 9.26 -21.99
N VAL A 702 18.31 8.32 -22.85
CA VAL A 702 18.80 8.19 -24.23
C VAL A 702 17.81 8.72 -25.26
N SER A 703 16.54 8.90 -24.88
CA SER A 703 15.49 9.47 -25.70
C SER A 703 14.31 9.93 -24.84
N TYR A 704 13.47 10.77 -25.42
CA TYR A 704 12.19 11.20 -24.86
C TYR A 704 11.05 10.83 -25.80
N GLU A 705 9.88 10.59 -25.24
CA GLU A 705 8.64 10.33 -25.98
C GLU A 705 7.63 11.42 -25.65
N VAL A 706 7.18 12.13 -26.68
CA VAL A 706 6.13 13.14 -26.58
C VAL A 706 4.78 12.44 -26.67
N VAL A 707 3.98 12.64 -25.64
CA VAL A 707 2.64 12.12 -25.50
C VAL A 707 1.64 13.22 -25.82
N LYS A 708 0.66 12.91 -26.67
CA LYS A 708 -0.51 13.74 -26.92
C LYS A 708 -1.77 12.94 -26.63
N ASN A 709 -2.64 13.46 -25.78
CA ASN A 709 -3.92 12.84 -25.40
C ASN A 709 -3.77 11.35 -25.01
N GLY A 710 -2.74 11.06 -24.20
CA GLY A 710 -2.45 9.72 -23.68
C GLY A 710 -1.81 8.77 -24.68
N LYS A 711 -1.40 9.24 -25.86
CA LYS A 711 -0.73 8.44 -26.89
C LYS A 711 0.64 9.02 -27.22
N VAL A 712 1.65 8.17 -27.31
CA VAL A 712 2.97 8.56 -27.84
C VAL A 712 2.80 8.94 -29.32
N ILE A 713 3.19 10.16 -29.67
CA ILE A 713 3.11 10.68 -31.05
C ILE A 713 4.48 10.82 -31.71
N GLN A 714 5.54 11.00 -30.91
CA GLN A 714 6.89 11.18 -31.45
C GLN A 714 7.95 10.81 -30.41
N LYS A 715 9.02 10.18 -30.90
CA LYS A 715 10.27 9.97 -30.16
C LYS A 715 11.27 11.04 -30.56
N VAL A 716 11.90 11.69 -29.59
CA VAL A 716 12.88 12.79 -29.80
C VAL A 716 14.14 12.55 -28.97
N SER A 717 15.26 13.09 -29.42
CA SER A 717 16.54 13.10 -28.68
C SER A 717 16.83 14.44 -28.00
N GLY A 718 16.24 15.52 -28.50
CA GLY A 718 16.31 16.85 -27.91
C GLY A 718 15.35 17.01 -26.72
N THR A 719 15.38 18.18 -26.11
CA THR A 719 14.56 18.52 -24.94
C THR A 719 13.47 19.54 -25.24
N THR A 720 13.07 19.63 -26.52
CA THR A 720 12.06 20.55 -26.99
C THR A 720 11.17 19.90 -28.05
N PHE A 721 9.92 20.36 -28.14
CA PHE A 721 8.95 19.92 -29.14
C PHE A 721 7.98 21.05 -29.50
N THR A 722 7.87 21.39 -30.78
CA THR A 722 6.92 22.42 -31.24
C THR A 722 5.51 21.84 -31.32
N ILE A 723 4.59 22.43 -30.56
CA ILE A 723 3.19 22.03 -30.52
C ILE A 723 2.44 22.64 -31.71
N PRO A 724 1.78 21.83 -32.56
CA PRO A 724 0.90 22.35 -33.60
C PRO A 724 -0.27 23.14 -33.02
N LYS A 725 -0.77 24.14 -33.73
CA LYS A 725 -1.93 24.93 -33.30
C LYS A 725 -3.14 24.04 -33.02
N ALA A 726 -3.52 23.95 -31.75
CA ALA A 726 -4.65 23.15 -31.30
C ALA A 726 -5.99 23.84 -31.64
N VAL A 727 -6.91 23.08 -32.25
CA VAL A 727 -8.29 23.52 -32.56
C VAL A 727 -9.30 23.05 -31.51
N SER A 728 -8.94 22.02 -30.74
CA SER A 728 -9.64 21.50 -29.57
C SER A 728 -8.72 21.54 -28.34
N LEU A 729 -9.24 21.16 -27.17
CA LEU A 729 -8.45 20.99 -25.96
C LEU A 729 -7.63 19.70 -26.08
N GLU A 730 -6.33 19.88 -26.20
CA GLU A 730 -5.33 18.81 -26.27
C GLU A 730 -4.47 18.82 -25.01
N GLU A 731 -3.91 17.66 -24.65
CA GLU A 731 -3.03 17.47 -23.50
C GLU A 731 -1.69 16.91 -23.99
N TYR A 732 -0.58 17.57 -23.65
CA TYR A 732 0.78 17.14 -23.99
C TYR A 732 1.58 16.82 -22.73
N ALA A 733 2.40 15.76 -22.80
CA ALA A 733 3.33 15.36 -21.75
C ALA A 733 4.58 14.72 -22.36
N VAL A 734 5.61 14.50 -21.55
CA VAL A 734 6.87 13.88 -22.00
C VAL A 734 7.30 12.82 -21.00
N GLN A 735 7.79 11.68 -21.49
CA GLN A 735 8.49 10.68 -20.67
C GLN A 735 9.91 10.44 -21.18
N ALA A 736 10.83 10.13 -20.27
CA ALA A 736 12.20 9.77 -20.58
C ALA A 736 12.36 8.25 -20.66
N THR A 737 13.23 7.76 -21.53
CA THR A 737 13.58 6.34 -21.64
C THR A 737 15.08 6.15 -21.44
N ASP A 738 15.45 5.15 -20.63
CA ASP A 738 16.85 4.78 -20.43
C ASP A 738 17.39 3.84 -21.52
N LYS A 739 18.70 3.57 -21.46
CA LYS A 739 19.40 2.67 -22.41
C LYS A 739 18.89 1.21 -22.39
N THR A 740 18.13 0.83 -21.38
CA THR A 740 17.56 -0.52 -21.20
C THR A 740 16.07 -0.59 -21.52
N GLY A 741 15.47 0.53 -21.95
CA GLY A 741 14.08 0.60 -22.36
C GLY A 741 13.08 0.84 -21.23
N TYR A 742 13.51 1.14 -20.00
CA TYR A 742 12.59 1.55 -18.94
C TYR A 742 12.23 3.02 -19.10
N ALA A 743 10.92 3.31 -19.05
CA ALA A 743 10.39 4.65 -19.08
C ALA A 743 10.26 5.22 -17.66
N SER A 744 10.47 6.54 -17.52
CA SER A 744 10.00 7.30 -16.36
C SER A 744 8.47 7.36 -16.33
N TYR A 745 7.90 7.95 -15.27
CA TYR A 745 6.55 8.51 -15.40
C TYR A 745 6.54 9.65 -16.43
N VAL A 746 5.36 9.97 -16.94
CA VAL A 746 5.18 11.15 -17.78
C VAL A 746 5.24 12.42 -16.93
N SER A 747 5.67 13.52 -17.55
CA SER A 747 5.58 14.86 -16.99
C SER A 747 4.15 15.23 -16.65
N GLU A 748 3.99 16.27 -15.83
CA GLU A 748 2.69 16.88 -15.63
C GLU A 748 2.05 17.25 -16.98
N PRO A 749 0.80 16.82 -17.25
CA PRO A 749 0.19 17.09 -18.54
C PRO A 749 -0.18 18.57 -18.70
N ILE A 750 0.25 19.17 -19.81
CA ILE A 750 -0.02 20.57 -20.18
C ILE A 750 -1.20 20.63 -21.15
N ASN A 751 -2.21 21.42 -20.79
CA ASN A 751 -3.35 21.68 -21.65
C ASN A 751 -3.03 22.76 -22.70
N VAL A 752 -3.36 22.47 -23.96
CA VAL A 752 -3.25 23.40 -25.09
C VAL A 752 -4.59 23.50 -25.79
N GLY A 753 -4.94 24.71 -26.25
CA GLY A 753 -6.19 24.96 -26.97
C GLY A 753 -7.24 25.71 -26.16
N PRO A 754 -8.46 25.85 -26.70
CA PRO A 754 -9.48 26.73 -26.14
C PRO A 754 -10.12 26.16 -24.85
N ILE A 755 -9.92 26.89 -23.74
CA ILE A 755 -10.60 26.64 -22.45
C ILE A 755 -11.48 27.85 -22.12
N VAL A 756 -12.71 27.59 -21.70
CA VAL A 756 -13.61 28.62 -21.19
C VAL A 756 -13.70 28.49 -19.67
N ALA A 757 -13.46 29.58 -18.95
CA ALA A 757 -13.65 29.67 -17.49
C ALA A 757 -14.82 30.60 -17.16
N LYS A 758 -15.64 30.24 -16.17
CA LYS A 758 -16.71 31.10 -15.64
C LYS A 758 -16.82 30.96 -14.13
N ASN A 759 -16.97 32.08 -13.43
CA ASN A 759 -17.21 32.08 -11.99
C ASN A 759 -18.63 31.59 -11.67
N VAL A 760 -18.73 30.49 -10.91
CA VAL A 760 -19.98 29.80 -10.56
C VAL A 760 -20.90 30.71 -9.74
N SER A 761 -20.36 31.47 -8.78
CA SER A 761 -21.17 32.40 -7.95
C SER A 761 -21.83 33.52 -8.77
N SER A 762 -21.24 33.86 -9.92
CA SER A 762 -21.72 34.90 -10.82
C SER A 762 -22.79 34.41 -11.80
N ILE A 763 -22.75 33.13 -12.19
CA ILE A 763 -23.64 32.56 -13.21
C ILE A 763 -24.74 31.65 -12.63
N SER A 764 -24.70 31.37 -11.34
CA SER A 764 -25.67 30.51 -10.65
C SER A 764 -26.70 31.31 -9.85
N ARG A 765 -27.85 30.67 -9.60
CA ARG A 765 -28.83 31.13 -8.61
C ARG A 765 -28.64 30.30 -7.33
N ALA A 766 -27.77 30.78 -6.44
CA ALA A 766 -27.41 30.10 -5.20
C ALA A 766 -27.28 31.08 -4.02
N ASN A 767 -27.29 30.56 -2.80
CA ASN A 767 -27.05 31.36 -1.61
C ASN A 767 -25.56 31.75 -1.54
N LYS A 768 -25.26 33.04 -1.68
CA LYS A 768 -23.89 33.57 -1.67
C LYS A 768 -23.32 33.80 -0.27
N LYS A 769 -24.11 33.58 0.79
CA LYS A 769 -23.62 33.71 2.18
C LYS A 769 -22.76 32.50 2.54
N ILE A 770 -21.49 32.76 2.79
CA ILE A 770 -20.51 31.78 3.24
C ILE A 770 -20.42 31.85 4.78
N ALA A 771 -20.43 30.71 5.46
CA ALA A 771 -20.26 30.62 6.91
C ALA A 771 -18.82 30.31 7.35
N ILE A 772 -17.93 30.11 6.38
CA ILE A 772 -16.54 29.72 6.56
C ILE A 772 -15.69 30.99 6.58
N ASP A 773 -14.95 31.17 7.67
CA ASP A 773 -13.99 32.28 7.80
C ASP A 773 -12.82 32.07 6.83
N GLY A 774 -12.25 33.17 6.31
CA GLY A 774 -11.14 33.10 5.34
C GLY A 774 -11.53 32.67 3.92
N ALA A 775 -12.81 32.40 3.64
CA ALA A 775 -13.26 32.00 2.31
C ALA A 775 -12.97 33.08 1.23
N PRO A 776 -12.32 32.72 0.10
CA PRO A 776 -12.02 33.68 -0.97
C PRO A 776 -13.27 34.32 -1.58
N SER A 777 -13.16 35.58 -1.98
CA SER A 777 -14.24 36.29 -2.69
C SER A 777 -14.60 35.58 -4.00
N GLY A 778 -15.90 35.50 -4.32
CA GLY A 778 -16.35 34.88 -5.57
C GLY A 778 -16.50 33.36 -5.50
N THR A 779 -16.24 32.74 -4.34
CA THR A 779 -16.55 31.34 -4.06
C THR A 779 -18.02 31.15 -3.66
N LEU A 780 -18.47 29.91 -3.63
CA LEU A 780 -19.78 29.47 -3.16
C LEU A 780 -19.62 28.28 -2.22
N GLU A 781 -20.19 28.36 -1.02
CA GLU A 781 -20.20 27.25 -0.06
C GLU A 781 -21.14 26.14 -0.53
N LEU A 782 -20.63 24.91 -0.66
CA LEU A 782 -21.39 23.69 -0.86
C LEU A 782 -21.33 22.86 0.42
N SER A 783 -22.47 22.59 1.06
CA SER A 783 -22.51 21.78 2.28
C SER A 783 -23.80 20.96 2.40
N LYS A 784 -23.91 20.19 3.48
CA LYS A 784 -25.12 19.42 3.81
C LYS A 784 -26.30 20.30 4.22
N SER A 785 -26.12 21.60 4.41
CA SER A 785 -27.20 22.52 4.80
C SER A 785 -27.33 23.72 3.85
N ARG A 786 -26.27 24.05 3.08
CA ARG A 786 -26.27 25.16 2.13
C ARG A 786 -25.92 24.69 0.73
N ASN A 787 -26.63 25.23 -0.25
CA ASN A 787 -26.40 24.98 -1.67
C ASN A 787 -26.24 23.48 -2.01
N LYS A 788 -27.11 22.63 -1.45
CA LYS A 788 -27.19 21.21 -1.82
C LYS A 788 -27.36 20.98 -3.32
N LYS A 789 -27.94 21.96 -4.01
CA LYS A 789 -28.13 21.99 -5.47
C LYS A 789 -27.81 23.37 -5.99
N VAL A 790 -26.86 23.46 -6.92
CA VAL A 790 -26.47 24.69 -7.60
C VAL A 790 -26.70 24.53 -9.09
N ASN A 791 -27.57 25.36 -9.65
CA ASN A 791 -27.91 25.33 -11.08
C ASN A 791 -27.36 26.57 -11.79
N PHE A 792 -26.77 26.35 -12.97
CA PHE A 792 -26.32 27.41 -13.86
C PHE A 792 -26.35 26.93 -15.32
N THR A 793 -25.95 27.81 -16.25
CA THR A 793 -25.91 27.49 -17.68
C THR A 793 -24.54 27.83 -18.26
N ILE A 794 -24.00 26.91 -19.06
CA ILE A 794 -22.81 27.14 -19.89
C ILE A 794 -23.22 27.14 -21.37
N SER A 795 -22.42 27.76 -22.22
CA SER A 795 -22.69 27.82 -23.67
C SER A 795 -21.55 27.17 -24.43
N ALA A 796 -21.84 26.14 -25.20
CA ALA A 796 -20.88 25.47 -26.09
C ALA A 796 -21.03 26.02 -27.51
N LYS A 797 -19.92 26.32 -28.19
CA LYS A 797 -19.92 26.84 -29.57
C LYS A 797 -20.40 25.78 -30.56
N GLU A 798 -20.08 24.52 -30.28
CA GLU A 798 -20.40 23.34 -31.07
C GLU A 798 -20.97 22.26 -30.16
N ALA A 799 -21.73 21.33 -30.73
CA ALA A 799 -22.07 20.12 -30.01
C ALA A 799 -20.87 19.17 -30.00
N GLY A 800 -20.74 18.34 -28.97
CA GLY A 800 -19.69 17.33 -28.92
C GLY A 800 -19.29 16.97 -27.50
N THR A 801 -18.14 16.32 -27.38
CA THR A 801 -17.59 15.92 -26.09
C THR A 801 -16.66 16.98 -25.54
N TYR A 802 -16.84 17.29 -24.27
CA TYR A 802 -16.09 18.30 -23.53
C TYR A 802 -15.49 17.68 -22.28
N PHE A 803 -14.34 18.20 -21.87
CA PHE A 803 -13.89 18.08 -20.49
C PHE A 803 -14.47 19.25 -19.68
N ILE A 804 -14.97 18.95 -18.48
CA ILE A 804 -15.45 19.92 -17.50
C ILE A 804 -14.78 19.65 -16.15
N TRP A 805 -14.43 20.70 -15.43
CA TRP A 805 -13.87 20.65 -14.08
C TRP A 805 -14.11 21.97 -13.35
N PHE A 806 -13.77 22.01 -12.06
CA PHE A 806 -14.00 23.17 -11.21
C PHE A 806 -12.73 23.56 -10.45
N SER A 807 -12.59 24.84 -10.11
CA SER A 807 -11.70 25.25 -9.01
C SER A 807 -12.46 25.22 -7.69
N TYR A 808 -11.79 24.77 -6.64
CA TYR A 808 -12.43 24.53 -5.34
C TYR A 808 -11.43 24.67 -4.17
N ALA A 809 -11.94 24.85 -2.95
CA ALA A 809 -11.19 24.67 -1.71
C ALA A 809 -11.94 23.74 -0.76
N ASN A 810 -11.20 22.96 0.03
CA ASN A 810 -11.75 22.14 1.10
C ASN A 810 -10.78 22.16 2.29
N GLY A 811 -11.03 23.07 3.23
CA GLY A 811 -10.25 23.22 4.46
C GLY A 811 -10.66 22.25 5.57
N SER A 812 -11.43 21.20 5.29
CA SER A 812 -12.04 20.38 6.36
C SER A 812 -11.05 19.50 7.14
N GLY A 813 -9.79 19.41 6.69
CA GLY A 813 -8.71 18.71 7.37
C GLY A 813 -7.49 18.50 6.46
N PRO A 814 -6.55 17.62 6.85
CA PRO A 814 -5.23 17.51 6.23
C PRO A 814 -5.27 16.99 4.79
N TRP A 815 -4.19 17.24 4.05
CA TRP A 815 -4.06 16.87 2.65
C TRP A 815 -3.98 15.35 2.40
N ASN A 816 -3.41 14.61 3.35
CA ASN A 816 -2.92 13.25 3.17
C ASN A 816 -3.71 12.18 3.94
N THR A 817 -4.66 12.59 4.79
CA THR A 817 -5.33 11.69 5.73
C THR A 817 -6.74 12.22 6.05
N ASP A 818 -7.36 11.68 7.11
CA ASP A 818 -8.75 11.97 7.53
C ASP A 818 -9.79 11.44 6.53
N ASN A 819 -11.08 11.81 6.68
CA ASN A 819 -12.18 11.18 5.94
C ASN A 819 -13.27 12.16 5.43
N LYS A 820 -12.90 13.43 5.18
CA LYS A 820 -13.85 14.54 4.91
C LYS A 820 -13.80 15.05 3.46
N CYS A 821 -13.43 14.19 2.51
CA CYS A 821 -13.53 14.55 1.09
C CYS A 821 -14.96 14.94 0.73
N ALA A 822 -15.16 16.08 0.06
CA ALA A 822 -16.48 16.52 -0.37
C ALA A 822 -16.81 15.96 -1.76
N ILE A 823 -18.05 15.50 -1.96
CA ILE A 823 -18.47 14.77 -3.16
C ILE A 823 -19.79 15.35 -3.69
N ARG A 824 -19.90 15.56 -5.00
CA ARG A 824 -21.15 16.02 -5.63
C ARG A 824 -21.41 15.26 -6.93
N SER A 825 -22.66 15.02 -7.26
CA SER A 825 -23.06 14.60 -8.61
C SER A 825 -23.16 15.79 -9.55
N LEU A 826 -22.54 15.66 -10.73
CA LEU A 826 -22.67 16.57 -11.86
C LEU A 826 -23.81 16.09 -12.77
N GLN A 827 -24.79 16.96 -13.03
CA GLN A 827 -25.79 16.73 -14.06
C GLN A 827 -25.64 17.72 -15.22
N ILE A 828 -25.80 17.21 -16.44
CA ILE A 828 -25.83 17.97 -17.68
C ILE A 828 -27.18 17.75 -18.35
N ASN A 829 -27.90 18.83 -18.63
CA ASN A 829 -29.22 18.80 -19.30
C ASN A 829 -30.27 17.88 -18.64
N GLY A 830 -30.14 17.61 -17.34
CA GLY A 830 -31.06 16.77 -16.56
C GLY A 830 -30.60 15.33 -16.36
N GLU A 831 -29.48 14.92 -16.96
CA GLU A 831 -28.90 13.59 -16.83
C GLU A 831 -27.64 13.62 -15.95
N GLU A 832 -27.46 12.60 -15.10
CA GLU A 832 -26.25 12.43 -14.30
C GLU A 832 -25.07 12.06 -15.19
N ALA A 833 -24.07 12.94 -15.18
CA ALA A 833 -22.94 12.89 -16.10
C ALA A 833 -21.68 12.33 -15.44
N ALA A 834 -21.36 12.78 -14.21
CA ALA A 834 -20.14 12.38 -13.51
C ALA A 834 -20.17 12.72 -12.02
N THR A 835 -19.15 12.25 -11.29
CA THR A 835 -18.88 12.62 -9.89
C THR A 835 -17.81 13.71 -9.83
N ILE A 836 -18.05 14.71 -8.99
CA ILE A 836 -17.13 15.78 -8.63
C ILE A 836 -16.53 15.44 -7.27
N VAL A 837 -15.20 15.34 -7.23
CA VAL A 837 -14.40 15.09 -6.04
C VAL A 837 -13.66 16.36 -5.67
N MET A 838 -13.86 16.79 -4.43
CA MET A 838 -13.28 17.97 -3.80
C MET A 838 -12.55 17.52 -2.53
N SER A 839 -11.40 16.88 -2.71
CA SER A 839 -10.54 16.34 -1.65
C SER A 839 -10.03 17.42 -0.71
N GLN A 840 -9.70 17.04 0.52
CA GLN A 840 -9.13 17.95 1.52
C GLN A 840 -7.85 18.60 1.00
N ARG A 841 -7.66 19.89 1.32
CA ARG A 841 -6.52 20.71 0.83
C ARG A 841 -5.66 21.32 1.93
N GLY A 842 -5.90 20.94 3.20
CA GLY A 842 -5.20 21.47 4.38
C GLY A 842 -6.19 21.84 5.48
N THR A 843 -5.86 21.55 6.74
CA THR A 843 -6.76 21.81 7.88
C THR A 843 -7.00 23.31 8.02
N ASP A 844 -8.25 23.77 7.95
CA ASP A 844 -8.64 25.18 8.01
C ASP A 844 -8.04 26.08 6.90
N GLU A 845 -7.49 25.50 5.82
CA GLU A 845 -6.93 26.25 4.69
C GLU A 845 -7.96 26.48 3.59
N TRP A 846 -8.94 27.34 3.89
CA TRP A 846 -10.06 27.60 2.98
C TRP A 846 -9.72 28.52 1.80
N SER A 847 -8.51 29.09 1.77
CA SER A 847 -8.00 29.85 0.62
C SER A 847 -7.18 29.02 -0.36
N SER A 848 -6.82 27.78 -0.02
CA SER A 848 -6.10 26.84 -0.88
C SER A 848 -6.99 26.35 -2.04
N ILE A 849 -6.92 27.04 -3.18
CA ILE A 849 -7.70 26.70 -4.37
C ILE A 849 -6.97 25.65 -5.22
N GLY A 850 -7.61 24.49 -5.37
CA GLY A 850 -7.21 23.42 -6.27
C GLY A 850 -8.16 23.22 -7.45
N LEU A 851 -7.91 22.18 -8.23
CA LEU A 851 -8.79 21.74 -9.30
C LEU A 851 -9.42 20.38 -8.98
N THR A 852 -10.72 20.24 -9.27
CA THR A 852 -11.39 18.95 -9.17
C THR A 852 -10.89 17.98 -10.24
N ASN A 853 -11.22 16.71 -10.07
CA ASN A 853 -11.10 15.68 -11.10
C ASN A 853 -11.72 16.14 -12.45
N ARG A 854 -11.10 15.75 -13.58
CA ARG A 854 -11.59 16.04 -14.94
C ARG A 854 -12.72 15.08 -15.34
N MET A 855 -13.83 15.62 -15.81
CA MET A 855 -15.01 14.86 -16.20
C MET A 855 -15.30 15.02 -17.70
N LYS A 856 -15.51 13.91 -18.41
CA LYS A 856 -15.91 13.92 -19.83
C LYS A 856 -17.43 13.98 -19.92
N VAL A 857 -17.98 14.97 -20.63
CA VAL A 857 -19.43 15.21 -20.76
C VAL A 857 -19.81 15.52 -22.20
N THR A 858 -21.08 15.27 -22.54
CA THR A 858 -21.64 15.66 -23.85
C THR A 858 -22.40 16.97 -23.72
N LEU A 859 -22.04 17.98 -24.52
CA LEU A 859 -22.74 19.26 -24.58
C LEU A 859 -23.43 19.44 -25.93
N ASN A 860 -24.64 20.01 -25.90
CA ASN A 860 -25.34 20.49 -27.09
C ASN A 860 -24.77 21.82 -27.54
N LYS A 861 -24.90 22.14 -28.84
CA LYS A 861 -24.60 23.49 -29.34
C LYS A 861 -25.50 24.51 -28.64
N GLY A 862 -24.92 25.62 -28.19
CA GLY A 862 -25.63 26.67 -27.47
C GLY A 862 -25.70 26.39 -25.96
N LYS A 863 -26.85 26.71 -25.35
CA LYS A 863 -27.02 26.69 -23.88
C LYS A 863 -27.19 25.26 -23.36
N ASN A 864 -26.43 24.90 -22.33
CA ASN A 864 -26.53 23.64 -21.59
C ASN A 864 -26.78 23.92 -20.11
N LYS A 865 -27.74 23.20 -19.52
CA LYS A 865 -28.02 23.29 -18.09
C LYS A 865 -27.01 22.45 -17.33
N VAL A 866 -26.40 23.02 -16.30
CA VAL A 866 -25.46 22.33 -15.41
C VAL A 866 -26.02 22.37 -13.99
N SER A 867 -25.96 21.23 -13.29
CA SER A 867 -26.31 21.14 -11.88
C SER A 867 -25.22 20.43 -11.09
N VAL A 868 -24.81 21.03 -9.99
CA VAL A 868 -23.90 20.44 -8.99
C VAL A 868 -24.75 20.10 -7.76
N GLN A 869 -24.85 18.82 -7.41
CA GLN A 869 -25.83 18.32 -6.44
C GLN A 869 -25.20 17.42 -5.37
N PHE A 870 -25.73 17.50 -4.15
CA PHE A 870 -25.44 16.58 -3.05
C PHE A 870 -26.59 15.58 -2.93
N GLU A 871 -26.36 14.37 -3.45
CA GLU A 871 -27.28 13.24 -3.45
C GLU A 871 -26.92 12.23 -2.34
N GLY A 872 -27.78 11.22 -2.12
CA GLY A 872 -27.58 10.22 -1.05
C GLY A 872 -26.27 9.42 -1.16
N HIS A 873 -25.88 9.06 -2.38
CA HIS A 873 -24.62 8.35 -2.69
C HIS A 873 -23.39 9.25 -2.64
N ASN A 874 -23.55 10.58 -2.46
CA ASN A 874 -22.41 11.49 -2.28
C ASN A 874 -21.97 11.61 -0.81
N GLU A 875 -22.62 10.89 0.12
CA GLU A 875 -22.18 10.93 1.51
C GLU A 875 -20.84 10.21 1.68
N ASN A 876 -19.82 10.98 2.08
CA ASN A 876 -18.52 10.45 2.48
C ASN A 876 -18.57 9.67 3.81
N MET A 877 -17.41 9.12 4.19
CA MET A 877 -17.31 8.26 5.37
C MET A 877 -17.35 9.03 6.70
N ASN A 878 -17.04 10.33 6.69
CA ASN A 878 -17.23 11.19 7.86
C ASN A 878 -18.72 11.28 8.26
N VAL A 879 -19.61 11.39 7.27
CA VAL A 879 -21.08 11.59 7.42
C VAL A 879 -21.46 12.97 7.95
N ASP A 880 -20.65 13.61 8.78
CA ASP A 880 -21.01 14.88 9.41
C ASP A 880 -20.54 16.07 8.56
N VAL A 881 -19.33 15.98 8.00
CA VAL A 881 -18.69 17.02 7.20
C VAL A 881 -18.56 16.59 5.74
N ASN A 882 -19.16 17.37 4.84
CA ASN A 882 -19.07 17.20 3.38
C ASN A 882 -19.08 18.58 2.70
N THR A 883 -18.23 19.47 3.20
CA THR A 883 -18.22 20.89 2.88
C THR A 883 -17.06 21.21 1.94
N ALA A 884 -17.33 22.03 0.93
CA ALA A 884 -16.31 22.59 0.04
C ALA A 884 -16.73 23.98 -0.44
N LEU A 885 -15.77 24.79 -0.87
CA LEU A 885 -15.99 26.03 -1.61
C LEU A 885 -15.77 25.75 -3.09
N ILE A 886 -16.67 26.18 -3.96
CA ILE A 886 -16.51 26.10 -5.42
C ILE A 886 -16.42 27.50 -6.02
N GLU A 887 -15.52 27.70 -6.99
CA GLU A 887 -15.24 29.03 -7.52
C GLU A 887 -15.53 29.12 -9.02
N ASN A 888 -14.69 28.53 -9.87
CA ASN A 888 -14.84 28.59 -11.32
C ASN A 888 -15.24 27.22 -11.89
N VAL A 889 -16.07 27.23 -12.92
CA VAL A 889 -16.24 26.10 -13.83
C VAL A 889 -15.41 26.34 -15.08
N TYR A 890 -14.71 25.30 -15.52
CA TYR A 890 -13.90 25.30 -16.71
C TYR A 890 -14.38 24.23 -17.67
N PHE A 891 -14.36 24.51 -18.97
CA PHE A 891 -14.67 23.51 -19.98
C PHE A 891 -13.96 23.77 -21.31
N GLY A 892 -13.55 22.68 -21.97
CA GLY A 892 -12.92 22.69 -23.29
C GLY A 892 -13.38 21.50 -24.12
N LYS A 893 -13.52 21.70 -25.44
CA LYS A 893 -13.98 20.65 -26.36
C LYS A 893 -12.84 19.65 -26.54
N ALA A 894 -13.06 18.36 -26.30
CA ALA A 894 -12.02 17.32 -26.40
C ALA A 894 -11.70 16.99 -27.87
N GLU A 895 -12.75 16.78 -28.66
CA GLU A 895 -12.71 16.41 -30.09
C GLU A 895 -13.85 17.09 -30.83
#